data_AF-A8Q2Y7-F1
#
_entry.id   AF-A8Q2Y7-F1
#
_cell.length_a   1.000
_cell.length_b   1.000
_cell.length_c   1.000
_cell.angle_alpha   90.00
_cell.angle_beta   90.00
_cell.angle_gamma   90.00
#
_symmetry.space_group_name_H-M   'P 1'
#
loop_
_entity.id
_entity.type
_entity.pdbx_description
1 polymer ?
#
loop_
_entity_poly.entity_id
_entity_poly.type
_entity_poly.pdbx_seq_one_letter_code
_entity_poly.pdbx_strand_id
1 'polypeptide(L)'
;MYASKSAPPTGFRPLPEPSVSWRAEDVEEARRVTLLRDMSFREDEAAALPSLQASLKQMRYDRIKIEEEQRHVGAMIPSLAKKVNTNAERVSQLRERARELRTALRYLEKQMDEAHARSLQIRSAWPNRMHPDVPIGPESESRVVAVCDARSPACRSTSLPTTLLPCTTHAFDASFTSKLQVDPRRDHLGLAQSMSHGGVDMAAGITTTGPSWPYLLGTISMLEHALCQYALHVATRHGFIPVSVPDVIKTDVAERCGFRPRDEVAAQTYFVDTKRSITTHDTSACDDAMATLCLAGTAEIPLAALVAKQTFSHRHTQPNLGGDVASMHLPIRLTALGHAFRAEAGARGADTRGLYRIHQFSKVEMFVVSDAEQSDAMLESLRHVQEDIVNGLGLLYRVVDMSSEELGASAYRKYDIEAWMPGRGAWGEICSASNCTEYQARRLAIKYRDAETGRNTYAHTLNATAAAIPRLLVALIETYSSSNLVLPVALRPFWIGGPSDTRVEWIEPASVAASAPASSGERASPLQQCGTSHPRASFHTSARRNVSAFTRAKEQLHSLAVRTGADPAPLLISFVILHEITAIVPIFVLAALLAVLGAGDAMLEWVNTLLNAMMPSENARLYEWIARGRRMATRVCRRFDTLLRGKEGTPMAAAWFTSLTASYVLVKLLLPVRIALSLALSPVTARTLIMPWWRRFRRT
;
A
#
# COMPACT_ATOMS: atom_id res chain seq x y z
N MET A 1 7.58 11.19 40.77
CA MET A 1 6.26 11.73 40.35
C MET A 1 6.37 12.06 38.87
N TYR A 2 5.67 11.50 37.89
CA TYR A 2 4.62 10.48 37.77
C TYR A 2 5.07 9.53 36.65
N ALA A 3 5.31 8.26 36.96
CA ALA A 3 5.39 7.23 35.92
C ALA A 3 3.95 6.77 35.67
N SER A 4 3.29 7.28 34.62
CA SER A 4 2.02 6.70 34.19
C SER A 4 2.32 5.31 33.65
N LYS A 5 1.88 4.28 34.39
CA LYS A 5 1.79 2.90 33.91
C LYS A 5 0.75 2.86 32.79
N SER A 6 1.12 3.21 31.56
CA SER A 6 0.35 2.80 30.39
C SER A 6 0.69 1.32 30.16
N ALA A 7 -0.23 0.42 30.52
CA ALA A 7 -0.18 -0.94 30.01
C ALA A 7 -0.07 -0.88 28.47
N PRO A 8 0.72 -1.76 27.82
CA PRO A 8 0.70 -1.85 26.36
C PRO A 8 -0.75 -2.11 25.93
N PRO A 9 -1.25 -1.46 24.86
CA PRO A 9 -2.62 -1.69 24.42
C PRO A 9 -2.80 -3.17 24.06
N THR A 10 -3.44 -3.89 24.97
CA THR A 10 -3.84 -5.28 24.82
C THR A 10 -4.99 -5.31 23.82
N GLY A 11 -4.76 -5.93 22.66
CA GLY A 11 -5.79 -6.29 21.69
C GLY A 11 -5.95 -5.30 20.52
N PHE A 12 -5.87 -5.84 19.31
CA PHE A 12 -6.40 -5.21 18.11
C PHE A 12 -7.86 -4.80 18.38
N ARG A 13 -8.17 -3.51 18.35
CA ARG A 13 -9.56 -3.04 18.28
C ARG A 13 -9.85 -2.66 16.82
N PRO A 14 -10.82 -3.30 16.15
CA PRO A 14 -11.18 -2.91 14.80
C PRO A 14 -11.61 -1.44 14.75
N LEU A 15 -11.48 -0.85 13.55
CA LEU A 15 -12.11 0.43 13.26
C LEU A 15 -13.63 0.26 13.40
N PRO A 16 -14.35 1.26 13.93
CA PRO A 16 -15.81 1.21 13.96
C PRO A 16 -16.36 1.10 12.53
N GLU A 17 -17.62 0.72 12.40
CA GLU A 17 -18.30 0.76 11.09
C GLU A 17 -18.15 2.16 10.46
N PRO A 18 -17.82 2.24 9.17
CA PRO A 18 -17.65 3.52 8.50
C PRO A 18 -18.98 4.28 8.49
N SER A 19 -18.92 5.60 8.61
CA SER A 19 -20.08 6.46 8.36
C SER A 19 -19.84 7.33 7.12
N VAL A 20 -20.90 7.95 6.61
CA VAL A 20 -20.85 8.85 5.45
C VAL A 20 -21.70 10.10 5.70
N SER A 21 -21.37 11.19 5.00
CA SER A 21 -22.07 12.48 5.14
C SER A 21 -23.43 12.49 4.45
N TRP A 22 -23.60 11.69 3.40
CA TRP A 22 -24.87 11.53 2.70
C TRP A 22 -25.95 10.94 3.59
N ARG A 23 -27.11 11.60 3.62
CA ARG A 23 -28.34 11.09 4.20
C ARG A 23 -29.12 10.31 3.15
N ALA A 24 -30.04 9.47 3.59
CA ALA A 24 -30.87 8.71 2.67
C ALA A 24 -31.94 9.56 1.95
N GLU A 25 -32.15 10.81 2.37
CA GLU A 25 -32.94 11.83 1.65
C GLU A 25 -32.14 12.58 0.57
N ASP A 26 -30.80 12.49 0.57
CA ASP A 26 -29.92 13.24 -0.35
C ASP A 26 -29.76 12.56 -1.72
N VAL A 27 -30.63 11.63 -2.10
CA VAL A 27 -30.45 10.76 -3.29
C VAL A 27 -30.25 11.57 -4.57
N GLU A 28 -31.07 12.60 -4.79
CA GLU A 28 -31.01 13.39 -6.02
C GLU A 28 -29.70 14.19 -6.14
N GLU A 29 -29.24 14.76 -5.03
CA GLU A 29 -27.96 15.50 -5.01
C GLU A 29 -26.77 14.55 -5.13
N ALA A 30 -26.82 13.39 -4.48
CA ALA A 30 -25.80 12.35 -4.63
C ALA A 30 -25.73 11.83 -6.07
N ARG A 31 -26.89 11.64 -6.71
CA ARG A 31 -27.02 11.28 -8.12
C ARG A 31 -26.40 12.33 -9.01
N ARG A 32 -26.79 13.60 -8.86
CA ARG A 32 -26.24 14.73 -9.61
C ARG A 32 -24.72 14.79 -9.50
N VAL A 33 -24.18 14.77 -8.29
CA VAL A 33 -22.72 14.84 -8.07
C VAL A 33 -22.01 13.63 -8.67
N THR A 34 -22.58 12.42 -8.53
CA THR A 34 -21.97 11.19 -9.08
C THR A 34 -21.87 11.26 -10.61
N LEU A 35 -22.94 11.70 -11.27
CA LEU A 35 -22.97 11.83 -12.74
C LEU A 35 -22.02 12.93 -13.25
N LEU A 36 -21.91 14.06 -12.53
CA LEU A 36 -20.97 15.13 -12.90
C LEU A 36 -19.49 14.70 -12.78
N ARG A 37 -19.19 13.63 -12.05
CA ARG A 37 -17.84 13.07 -11.93
C ARG A 37 -17.56 11.92 -12.90
N ASP A 38 -18.44 11.69 -13.87
CA ASP A 38 -18.40 10.51 -14.75
C ASP A 38 -18.27 9.19 -13.97
N MET A 39 -19.02 9.08 -12.89
CA MET A 39 -19.09 7.87 -12.06
C MET A 39 -20.43 7.17 -12.25
N SER A 40 -20.40 5.83 -12.22
CA SER A 40 -21.62 5.02 -12.32
C SER A 40 -22.47 5.16 -11.05
N PHE A 41 -23.74 5.54 -11.23
CA PHE A 41 -24.72 5.62 -10.17
C PHE A 41 -25.71 4.44 -10.26
N ARG A 42 -25.82 3.66 -9.18
CA ARG A 42 -26.71 2.49 -9.10
C ARG A 42 -28.13 2.91 -8.71
N GLU A 43 -28.93 3.25 -9.71
CA GLU A 43 -30.31 3.73 -9.58
C GLU A 43 -31.22 2.72 -8.84
N ASP A 44 -31.07 1.44 -9.18
CA ASP A 44 -31.82 0.33 -8.60
C ASP A 44 -31.58 0.17 -7.10
N GLU A 45 -30.31 0.28 -6.68
CA GLU A 45 -29.95 0.25 -5.28
C GLU A 45 -30.43 1.51 -4.53
N ALA A 46 -30.30 2.69 -5.15
CA ALA A 46 -30.73 3.95 -4.56
C ALA A 46 -32.25 4.02 -4.34
N ALA A 47 -33.04 3.42 -5.24
CA ALA A 47 -34.50 3.34 -5.13
C ALA A 47 -34.99 2.57 -3.88
N ALA A 48 -34.13 1.73 -3.28
CA ALA A 48 -34.46 1.01 -2.04
C ALA A 48 -34.32 1.90 -0.77
N LEU A 49 -33.66 3.05 -0.83
CA LEU A 49 -33.40 3.87 0.36
C LEU A 49 -34.67 4.39 1.07
N PRO A 50 -35.69 4.91 0.38
CA PRO A 50 -36.92 5.36 1.03
C PRO A 50 -37.66 4.23 1.76
N SER A 51 -37.73 3.05 1.17
CA SER A 51 -38.37 1.88 1.79
C SER A 51 -37.57 1.37 2.99
N LEU A 52 -36.24 1.34 2.90
CA LEU A 52 -35.36 1.02 4.02
C LEU A 52 -35.52 2.02 5.18
N GLN A 53 -35.62 3.32 4.90
CA GLN A 53 -35.88 4.35 5.92
C GLN A 53 -37.25 4.19 6.58
N ALA A 54 -38.29 3.93 5.78
CA ALA A 54 -39.64 3.68 6.30
C ALA A 54 -39.66 2.44 7.21
N SER A 55 -39.04 1.34 6.78
CA SER A 55 -38.89 0.12 7.58
C SER A 55 -38.11 0.36 8.86
N LEU A 56 -36.98 1.08 8.81
CA LEU A 56 -36.22 1.45 10.01
C LEU A 56 -37.03 2.31 10.98
N LYS A 57 -37.84 3.25 10.48
CA LYS A 57 -38.72 4.08 11.31
C LYS A 57 -39.79 3.22 11.99
N GLN A 58 -40.41 2.31 11.24
CA GLN A 58 -41.42 1.39 11.79
C GLN A 58 -40.81 0.45 12.84
N MET A 59 -39.67 -0.18 12.53
CA MET A 59 -38.97 -1.06 13.47
C MET A 59 -38.54 -0.34 14.75
N ARG A 60 -38.11 0.93 14.67
CA ARG A 60 -37.83 1.75 15.87
C ARG A 60 -39.07 1.97 16.74
N TYR A 61 -40.21 2.24 16.12
CA TYR A 61 -41.48 2.37 16.83
C TYR A 61 -41.89 1.06 17.50
N ASP A 62 -41.83 -0.05 16.77
CA ASP A 62 -42.15 -1.38 17.28
C ASP A 62 -41.21 -1.77 18.44
N ARG A 63 -39.93 -1.42 18.35
CA ARG A 63 -38.95 -1.63 19.41
C ARG A 63 -39.35 -0.91 20.70
N ILE A 64 -39.69 0.37 20.62
CA ILE A 64 -40.12 1.15 21.79
C ILE A 64 -41.34 0.50 22.46
N LYS A 65 -42.33 0.08 21.66
CA LYS A 65 -43.54 -0.58 22.15
C LYS A 65 -43.23 -1.91 22.85
N ILE A 66 -42.34 -2.72 22.28
CA ILE A 66 -41.93 -4.01 22.87
C ILE A 66 -41.11 -3.78 24.15
N GLU A 67 -40.23 -2.77 24.19
CA GLU A 67 -39.45 -2.40 25.38
C GLU A 67 -40.35 -1.88 26.52
N GLU A 68 -41.41 -1.13 26.20
CA GLU A 68 -42.44 -0.73 27.17
C GLU A 68 -43.20 -1.92 27.75
N GLU A 69 -43.64 -2.84 26.89
CA GLU A 69 -44.32 -4.07 27.33
C GLU A 69 -43.39 -4.94 28.18
N GLN A 70 -42.12 -5.07 27.78
CA GLN A 70 -41.11 -5.82 28.53
C GLN A 70 -40.89 -5.24 29.92
N ARG A 71 -40.82 -3.90 30.06
CA ARG A 71 -40.73 -3.21 31.35
C ARG A 71 -41.97 -3.48 32.21
N HIS A 72 -43.16 -3.42 31.61
CA HIS A 72 -44.41 -3.68 32.32
C HIS A 72 -44.51 -5.13 32.82
N VAL A 73 -44.25 -6.11 31.96
CA VAL A 73 -44.23 -7.54 32.32
C VAL A 73 -43.16 -7.82 33.38
N GLY A 74 -41.96 -7.23 33.23
CA GLY A 74 -40.87 -7.34 34.18
C GLY A 74 -41.22 -6.81 35.58
N ALA A 75 -42.03 -5.75 35.67
CA ALA A 75 -42.51 -5.21 36.94
C ALA A 75 -43.65 -6.05 37.58
N MET A 76 -44.48 -6.72 36.77
CA MET A 76 -45.58 -7.56 37.27
C MET A 76 -45.12 -8.90 37.86
N ILE A 77 -44.04 -9.50 37.34
CA ILE A 77 -43.56 -10.81 37.81
C ILE A 77 -43.20 -10.81 39.31
N PRO A 78 -42.38 -9.87 39.84
CA PRO A 78 -42.04 -9.83 41.27
C PRO A 78 -43.23 -9.51 42.17
N SER A 79 -44.18 -8.66 41.71
CA SER A 79 -45.32 -8.25 42.50
C SER A 79 -46.36 -9.37 42.67
N LEU A 80 -46.55 -10.19 41.63
CA LEU A 80 -47.43 -11.36 41.66
C LEU A 80 -46.80 -12.57 42.34
N ALA A 81 -45.48 -12.75 42.21
CA ALA A 81 -44.76 -13.86 42.85
C ALA A 81 -44.75 -13.79 44.39
N LYS A 82 -44.90 -12.59 44.99
CA LYS A 82 -45.00 -12.42 46.45
C LYS A 82 -46.35 -12.87 47.04
N LYS A 83 -47.41 -12.98 46.22
CA LYS A 83 -48.76 -13.39 46.65
C LYS A 83 -48.94 -14.89 46.42
N VAL A 84 -48.41 -15.71 47.32
CA VAL A 84 -48.29 -17.18 47.15
C VAL A 84 -49.66 -17.87 47.20
N ASN A 85 -49.83 -18.86 46.31
CA ASN A 85 -50.93 -19.82 46.14
C ASN A 85 -52.11 -19.57 45.19
N THR A 86 -52.32 -18.36 44.61
CA THR A 86 -53.42 -18.14 43.62
C THR A 86 -52.97 -17.63 42.25
N ASN A 87 -51.70 -17.28 42.04
CA ASN A 87 -51.24 -16.66 40.79
C ASN A 87 -50.13 -17.44 40.04
N ALA A 88 -49.89 -18.70 40.38
CA ALA A 88 -48.79 -19.49 39.79
C ALA A 88 -48.89 -19.59 38.25
N GLU A 89 -50.09 -19.84 37.72
CA GLU A 89 -50.35 -19.91 36.28
C GLU A 89 -50.14 -18.55 35.58
N ARG A 90 -50.62 -17.48 36.20
CA ARG A 90 -50.44 -16.09 35.71
C ARG A 90 -48.98 -15.68 35.67
N VAL A 91 -48.20 -16.06 36.70
CA VAL A 91 -46.74 -15.83 36.73
C VAL A 91 -46.04 -16.66 35.64
N SER A 92 -46.50 -17.88 35.37
CA SER A 92 -45.98 -18.70 34.26
C SER A 92 -46.23 -18.05 32.90
N GLN A 93 -47.46 -17.59 32.64
CA GLN A 93 -47.84 -16.87 31.42
C GLN A 93 -47.00 -15.59 31.23
N LEU A 94 -46.79 -14.81 32.30
CA LEU A 94 -45.94 -13.61 32.23
C LEU A 94 -44.47 -13.93 31.96
N ARG A 95 -43.95 -15.03 32.51
CA ARG A 95 -42.58 -15.50 32.22
C ARG A 95 -42.43 -15.96 30.77
N GLU A 96 -43.44 -16.62 30.22
CA GLU A 96 -43.49 -17.01 28.81
C GLU A 96 -43.54 -15.77 27.91
N ARG A 97 -44.45 -14.82 28.19
CA ARG A 97 -44.51 -13.54 27.48
C ARG A 97 -43.19 -12.77 27.54
N ALA A 98 -42.50 -12.76 28.68
CA ALA A 98 -41.18 -12.15 28.80
C ALA A 98 -40.09 -12.85 27.97
N ARG A 99 -40.23 -14.16 27.70
CA ARG A 99 -39.33 -14.87 26.75
C ARG A 99 -39.66 -14.49 25.31
N GLU A 100 -40.94 -14.44 24.95
CA GLU A 100 -41.40 -14.01 23.62
C GLU A 100 -40.91 -12.60 23.29
N LEU A 101 -41.13 -11.64 24.20
CA LEU A 101 -40.70 -10.24 24.01
C LEU A 101 -39.18 -10.13 23.83
N ARG A 102 -38.39 -10.92 24.60
CA ARG A 102 -36.93 -10.97 24.41
C ARG A 102 -36.53 -11.53 23.05
N THR A 103 -37.22 -12.55 22.56
CA THR A 103 -36.96 -13.10 21.22
C THR A 103 -37.38 -12.14 20.12
N ALA A 104 -38.53 -11.47 20.27
CA ALA A 104 -39.01 -10.44 19.36
C ALA A 104 -38.04 -9.25 19.28
N LEU A 105 -37.53 -8.76 20.42
CA LEU A 105 -36.51 -7.69 20.44
C LEU A 105 -35.24 -8.10 19.70
N ARG A 106 -34.69 -9.28 19.97
CA ARG A 106 -33.48 -9.76 19.27
C ARG A 106 -33.69 -9.88 17.76
N TYR A 107 -34.85 -10.37 17.34
CA TYR A 107 -35.18 -10.48 15.92
C TYR A 107 -35.30 -9.08 15.27
N LEU A 108 -35.95 -8.15 15.96
CA LEU A 108 -36.15 -6.79 15.49
C LEU A 108 -34.83 -6.01 15.43
N GLU A 109 -33.97 -6.14 16.44
CA GLU A 109 -32.61 -5.57 16.45
C GLU A 109 -31.79 -6.07 15.27
N LYS A 110 -31.81 -7.38 14.99
CA LYS A 110 -31.13 -7.96 13.83
C LYS A 110 -31.64 -7.38 12.50
N GLN A 111 -32.96 -7.28 12.33
CA GLN A 111 -33.57 -6.69 11.14
C GLN A 111 -33.21 -5.20 10.97
N MET A 112 -33.15 -4.46 12.09
CA MET A 112 -32.70 -3.06 12.09
C MET A 112 -31.24 -2.93 11.68
N ASP A 113 -30.36 -3.79 12.20
CA ASP A 113 -28.94 -3.79 11.85
C ASP A 113 -28.72 -4.12 10.37
N GLU A 114 -29.43 -5.13 9.83
CA GLU A 114 -29.38 -5.50 8.41
C GLU A 114 -29.87 -4.36 7.50
N ALA A 115 -31.00 -3.71 7.84
CA ALA A 115 -31.53 -2.58 7.09
C ALA A 115 -30.60 -1.34 7.16
N HIS A 116 -30.00 -1.08 8.33
CA HIS A 116 -29.03 -0.01 8.50
C HIS A 116 -27.75 -0.25 7.70
N ALA A 117 -27.22 -1.48 7.75
CA ALA A 117 -26.04 -1.89 6.98
C ALA A 117 -26.28 -1.77 5.48
N ARG A 118 -27.45 -2.21 4.97
CA ARG A 118 -27.81 -2.06 3.56
C ARG A 118 -27.91 -0.58 3.15
N SER A 119 -28.56 0.25 3.96
CA SER A 119 -28.65 1.70 3.71
C SER A 119 -27.26 2.36 3.67
N LEU A 120 -26.37 1.98 4.60
CA LEU A 120 -25.01 2.48 4.64
C LEU A 120 -24.17 2.00 3.46
N GLN A 121 -24.32 0.75 3.03
CA GLN A 121 -23.61 0.18 1.87
C GLN A 121 -23.90 0.99 0.60
N ILE A 122 -25.18 1.30 0.35
CA ILE A 122 -25.63 2.10 -0.80
C ILE A 122 -24.98 3.49 -0.76
N ARG A 123 -25.12 4.20 0.37
CA ARG A 123 -24.61 5.57 0.53
C ARG A 123 -23.07 5.63 0.54
N SER A 124 -22.40 4.53 0.90
CA SER A 124 -20.93 4.44 0.91
C SER A 124 -20.32 4.29 -0.48
N ALA A 125 -21.12 3.94 -1.48
CA ALA A 125 -20.69 3.89 -2.87
C ALA A 125 -20.61 5.29 -3.53
N TRP A 126 -21.30 6.28 -2.97
CA TRP A 126 -21.32 7.64 -3.52
C TRP A 126 -20.01 8.39 -3.22
N PRO A 127 -19.51 9.21 -4.17
CA PRO A 127 -18.34 10.05 -3.96
C PRO A 127 -18.62 11.12 -2.91
N ASN A 128 -17.61 11.89 -2.53
CA ASN A 128 -17.81 13.06 -1.70
C ASN A 128 -18.69 14.11 -2.40
N ARG A 129 -19.22 15.05 -1.63
CA ARG A 129 -19.82 16.28 -2.17
C ARG A 129 -18.78 17.05 -2.98
N MET A 130 -19.21 18.02 -3.76
CA MET A 130 -18.36 18.81 -4.67
C MET A 130 -18.44 20.30 -4.31
N HIS A 131 -17.29 20.98 -4.34
CA HIS A 131 -17.24 22.42 -4.10
C HIS A 131 -17.94 23.18 -5.25
N PRO A 132 -18.73 24.23 -4.98
CA PRO A 132 -19.47 24.96 -6.02
C PRO A 132 -18.61 25.51 -7.16
N ASP A 133 -17.38 25.96 -6.86
CA ASP A 133 -16.44 26.52 -7.84
C ASP A 133 -15.70 25.50 -8.71
N VAL A 134 -15.90 24.19 -8.51
CA VAL A 134 -15.24 23.15 -9.32
C VAL A 134 -15.68 23.28 -10.78
N PRO A 135 -14.74 23.36 -11.74
CA PRO A 135 -15.07 23.32 -13.17
C PRO A 135 -15.78 22.00 -13.53
N ILE A 136 -16.84 22.06 -14.33
CA ILE A 136 -17.62 20.89 -14.69
C ILE A 136 -17.12 20.29 -16.01
N GLY A 137 -16.88 18.98 -16.02
CA GLY A 137 -16.54 18.22 -17.23
C GLY A 137 -15.22 17.45 -17.11
N PRO A 138 -14.63 17.04 -18.26
CA PRO A 138 -13.40 16.26 -18.32
C PRO A 138 -12.17 17.09 -17.96
N GLU A 139 -10.98 16.46 -17.91
CA GLU A 139 -9.71 17.11 -17.56
C GLU A 139 -9.41 18.39 -18.38
N SER A 140 -9.83 18.45 -19.65
CA SER A 140 -9.66 19.62 -20.53
C SER A 140 -10.44 20.87 -20.09
N GLU A 141 -11.45 20.69 -19.24
CA GLU A 141 -12.24 21.77 -18.63
C GLU A 141 -11.67 22.21 -17.28
N SER A 142 -10.59 21.57 -16.80
CA SER A 142 -9.86 22.06 -15.63
C SER A 142 -9.37 23.48 -15.88
N ARG A 143 -9.23 24.27 -14.82
CA ARG A 143 -8.98 25.70 -14.92
C ARG A 143 -7.56 26.02 -14.48
N VAL A 144 -6.74 26.54 -15.37
CA VAL A 144 -5.43 27.10 -15.03
C VAL A 144 -5.66 28.38 -14.23
N VAL A 145 -5.21 28.40 -12.98
CA VAL A 145 -5.40 29.53 -12.05
C VAL A 145 -4.14 30.37 -11.88
N ALA A 146 -2.97 29.78 -12.05
CA ALA A 146 -1.68 30.47 -11.97
C ALA A 146 -0.64 29.81 -12.88
N VAL A 147 0.33 30.60 -13.35
CA VAL A 147 1.50 30.13 -14.10
C VAL A 147 2.71 30.89 -13.59
N CYS A 148 3.77 30.16 -13.25
CA CYS A 148 4.97 30.69 -12.62
C CYS A 148 6.22 30.16 -13.31
N ASP A 149 7.14 31.07 -13.68
CA ASP A 149 8.43 30.71 -14.28
C ASP A 149 9.58 31.05 -13.32
N ALA A 150 9.91 30.10 -12.45
CA ALA A 150 11.02 30.23 -11.49
C ALA A 150 12.38 29.81 -12.09
N ARG A 151 12.43 29.44 -13.38
CA ARG A 151 13.68 29.03 -14.03
C ARG A 151 14.70 30.15 -14.01
N SER A 152 15.97 29.76 -13.88
CA SER A 152 17.11 30.67 -13.97
C SER A 152 17.02 31.53 -15.24
N PRO A 153 17.43 32.83 -15.23
CA PRO A 153 17.31 33.71 -16.39
C PRO A 153 17.95 33.15 -17.68
N ALA A 154 19.02 32.34 -17.55
CA ALA A 154 19.68 31.67 -18.66
C ALA A 154 18.80 30.61 -19.37
N CYS A 155 17.76 30.12 -18.69
CA CYS A 155 16.83 29.10 -19.19
C CYS A 155 15.45 29.68 -19.55
N ARG A 156 15.24 31.01 -19.39
CA ARG A 156 14.00 31.69 -19.76
C ARG A 156 13.99 31.99 -21.25
N SER A 157 13.29 31.18 -22.04
CA SER A 157 13.13 31.43 -23.47
C SER A 157 11.84 32.15 -23.85
N THR A 158 10.86 32.26 -22.94
CA THR A 158 9.51 32.75 -23.30
C THR A 158 8.86 33.56 -22.17
N SER A 159 8.25 34.71 -22.50
CA SER A 159 7.34 35.43 -21.60
C SER A 159 5.97 34.75 -21.58
N LEU A 160 5.54 34.24 -20.43
CA LEU A 160 4.25 33.59 -20.27
C LEU A 160 3.17 34.58 -19.82
N PRO A 161 1.91 34.40 -20.29
CA PRO A 161 0.80 35.29 -19.98
C PRO A 161 0.26 35.02 -18.57
N THR A 162 0.58 35.87 -17.61
CA THR A 162 -0.07 35.84 -16.29
C THR A 162 -1.43 36.56 -16.30
N THR A 163 -1.68 37.44 -17.28
CA THR A 163 -2.86 38.32 -17.33
C THR A 163 -4.13 37.69 -17.91
N LEU A 164 -4.04 36.50 -18.51
CA LEU A 164 -5.17 35.79 -19.15
C LEU A 164 -5.73 34.67 -18.27
N LEU A 165 -5.39 34.67 -16.98
CA LEU A 165 -5.83 33.69 -16.01
C LEU A 165 -6.98 34.29 -15.16
N PRO A 166 -7.93 33.46 -14.70
CA PRO A 166 -8.01 32.03 -14.94
C PRO A 166 -8.63 31.69 -16.32
N CYS A 167 -8.21 30.57 -16.92
CA CYS A 167 -8.77 30.05 -18.19
C CYS A 167 -8.77 28.51 -18.19
N THR A 168 -9.48 27.86 -19.12
CA THR A 168 -9.46 26.39 -19.22
C THR A 168 -8.09 25.89 -19.68
N THR A 169 -7.71 24.68 -19.29
CA THR A 169 -6.46 24.03 -19.75
C THR A 169 -6.45 23.94 -21.27
N HIS A 170 -7.58 23.61 -21.90
CA HIS A 170 -7.71 23.63 -23.35
C HIS A 170 -7.40 25.01 -23.98
N ALA A 171 -8.00 26.08 -23.46
CA ALA A 171 -7.77 27.43 -23.98
C ALA A 171 -6.33 27.91 -23.74
N PHE A 172 -5.76 27.57 -22.58
CA PHE A 172 -4.37 27.86 -22.27
C PHE A 172 -3.43 27.15 -23.26
N ASP A 173 -3.61 25.85 -23.45
CA ASP A 173 -2.73 25.04 -24.31
C ASP A 173 -2.83 25.47 -25.78
N ALA A 174 -4.05 25.74 -26.27
CA ALA A 174 -4.27 26.25 -27.63
C ALA A 174 -3.55 27.59 -27.88
N SER A 175 -3.45 28.44 -26.85
CA SER A 175 -2.92 29.80 -26.97
C SER A 175 -1.41 29.89 -26.72
N PHE A 176 -0.83 28.97 -25.94
CA PHE A 176 0.52 29.15 -25.39
C PHE A 176 1.46 27.95 -25.54
N THR A 177 0.97 26.74 -25.77
CA THR A 177 1.85 25.57 -25.93
C THR A 177 2.77 25.73 -27.16
N SER A 178 2.31 26.39 -28.22
CA SER A 178 3.15 26.71 -29.39
C SER A 178 4.33 27.65 -29.10
N LYS A 179 4.27 28.40 -27.98
CA LYS A 179 5.36 29.29 -27.52
C LYS A 179 6.32 28.60 -26.56
N LEU A 180 5.96 27.42 -26.05
CA LEU A 180 6.83 26.58 -25.25
C LEU A 180 7.67 25.72 -26.20
N GLN A 181 8.99 25.82 -26.09
CA GLN A 181 9.89 25.05 -26.95
C GLN A 181 9.93 23.60 -26.49
N VAL A 182 9.50 22.70 -27.39
CA VAL A 182 9.70 21.26 -27.27
C VAL A 182 11.07 20.92 -27.85
N ASP A 183 11.90 20.18 -27.12
CA ASP A 183 13.20 19.71 -27.60
C ASP A 183 13.35 18.22 -27.29
N PRO A 184 13.06 17.32 -28.26
CA PRO A 184 13.18 15.87 -28.07
C PRO A 184 14.59 15.41 -27.65
N ARG A 185 15.64 16.20 -27.89
CA ARG A 185 17.01 15.88 -27.44
C ARG A 185 17.17 15.99 -25.93
N ARG A 186 16.20 16.62 -25.25
CA ARG A 186 16.15 16.76 -23.80
C ARG A 186 15.35 15.65 -23.12
N ASP A 187 15.01 14.56 -23.83
CA ASP A 187 14.40 13.36 -23.22
C ASP A 187 15.22 12.87 -22.03
N HIS A 188 14.58 12.79 -20.86
CA HIS A 188 15.26 12.48 -19.60
C HIS A 188 16.01 11.14 -19.60
N LEU A 189 15.53 10.11 -20.33
CA LEU A 189 16.23 8.83 -20.43
C LEU A 189 17.51 8.96 -21.26
N GLY A 190 17.42 9.61 -22.42
CA GLY A 190 18.60 9.86 -23.26
C GLY A 190 19.66 10.68 -22.54
N LEU A 191 19.24 11.74 -21.84
CA LEU A 191 20.15 12.55 -21.03
C LEU A 191 20.77 11.73 -19.90
N ALA A 192 19.97 10.99 -19.12
CA ALA A 192 20.47 10.16 -18.02
C ALA A 192 21.46 9.08 -18.50
N GLN A 193 21.26 8.52 -19.70
CA GLN A 193 22.19 7.55 -20.30
C GLN A 193 23.50 8.17 -20.80
N SER A 194 23.48 9.45 -21.17
CA SER A 194 24.67 10.17 -21.62
C SER A 194 25.57 10.67 -20.47
N MET A 195 25.04 10.71 -19.25
CA MET A 195 25.78 11.17 -18.06
C MET A 195 26.87 10.18 -17.64
N SER A 196 28.08 10.68 -17.37
CA SER A 196 29.21 9.82 -16.99
C SER A 196 29.09 9.21 -15.58
N HIS A 197 28.26 9.78 -14.71
CA HIS A 197 28.16 9.41 -13.29
C HIS A 197 26.72 9.15 -12.82
N GLY A 198 25.78 8.97 -13.75
CA GLY A 198 24.37 8.75 -13.46
C GLY A 198 23.76 7.80 -14.47
N GLY A 199 22.56 7.29 -14.18
CA GLY A 199 21.85 6.44 -15.13
C GLY A 199 20.47 6.01 -14.64
N VAL A 200 19.64 5.63 -15.61
CA VAL A 200 18.35 4.97 -15.40
C VAL A 200 18.36 3.66 -16.16
N ASP A 201 18.33 2.55 -15.43
CA ASP A 201 18.31 1.21 -16.01
C ASP A 201 16.90 0.62 -15.93
N MET A 202 16.20 0.70 -17.06
CA MET A 202 14.88 0.09 -17.24
C MET A 202 14.97 -1.41 -17.56
N ALA A 203 16.10 -1.87 -18.11
CA ALA A 203 16.25 -3.24 -18.60
C ALA A 203 16.49 -4.23 -17.44
N ALA A 204 17.26 -3.84 -16.44
CA ALA A 204 17.44 -4.63 -15.22
C ALA A 204 16.10 -4.90 -14.51
N GLY A 205 15.18 -3.93 -14.51
CA GLY A 205 13.82 -4.06 -13.98
C GLY A 205 13.05 -5.25 -14.55
N ILE A 206 13.18 -5.50 -15.86
CA ILE A 206 12.52 -6.62 -16.57
C ILE A 206 12.90 -7.96 -15.96
N THR A 207 14.16 -8.11 -15.52
CA THR A 207 14.65 -9.36 -14.94
C THR A 207 14.14 -9.59 -13.52
N THR A 208 13.94 -8.52 -12.73
CA THR A 208 13.54 -8.62 -11.32
C THR A 208 12.02 -8.64 -11.14
N THR A 209 11.32 -7.66 -11.71
CA THR A 209 9.91 -7.37 -11.37
C THR A 209 9.02 -7.20 -12.61
N GLY A 210 9.62 -6.94 -13.78
CA GLY A 210 8.90 -6.67 -15.03
C GLY A 210 9.10 -5.24 -15.54
N PRO A 211 8.33 -4.81 -16.54
CA PRO A 211 8.44 -3.46 -17.11
C PRO A 211 8.05 -2.38 -16.10
N SER A 212 8.54 -1.15 -16.30
CA SER A 212 8.19 0.03 -15.47
C SER A 212 8.62 -0.04 -14.00
N TRP A 213 9.72 -0.75 -13.73
CA TRP A 213 10.46 -0.79 -12.45
C TRP A 213 11.92 -0.35 -12.67
N PRO A 214 12.19 0.97 -12.76
CA PRO A 214 13.54 1.48 -13.03
C PRO A 214 14.50 1.22 -11.87
N TYR A 215 15.77 1.00 -12.20
CA TYR A 215 16.88 1.22 -11.27
C TYR A 215 17.46 2.61 -11.51
N LEU A 216 17.56 3.43 -10.47
CA LEU A 216 18.27 4.71 -10.50
C LEU A 216 19.72 4.49 -10.04
N LEU A 217 20.69 5.03 -10.79
CA LEU A 217 22.12 4.80 -10.56
C LEU A 217 22.87 6.11 -10.34
N GLY A 218 23.89 6.05 -9.48
CA GLY A 218 24.84 7.14 -9.25
C GLY A 218 24.16 8.46 -8.87
N THR A 219 24.54 9.53 -9.56
CA THR A 219 24.03 10.88 -9.34
C THR A 219 22.50 11.00 -9.47
N ILE A 220 21.84 10.17 -10.29
CA ILE A 220 20.37 10.17 -10.39
C ILE A 220 19.70 9.60 -9.13
N SER A 221 20.26 8.53 -8.55
CA SER A 221 19.80 8.02 -7.26
C SER A 221 20.07 9.01 -6.12
N MET A 222 21.22 9.68 -6.14
CA MET A 222 21.53 10.74 -5.17
C MET A 222 20.54 11.92 -5.27
N LEU A 223 20.09 12.25 -6.48
CA LEU A 223 19.08 13.28 -6.71
C LEU A 223 17.70 12.90 -6.15
N GLU A 224 17.27 11.64 -6.29
CA GLU A 224 16.06 11.15 -5.62
C GLU A 224 16.12 11.42 -4.11
N HIS A 225 17.22 11.05 -3.45
CA HIS A 225 17.39 11.31 -2.02
C HIS A 225 17.40 12.80 -1.68
N ALA A 226 18.10 13.63 -2.47
CA ALA A 226 18.17 15.07 -2.24
C ALA A 226 16.77 15.72 -2.35
N LEU A 227 15.96 15.31 -3.34
CA LEU A 227 14.59 15.79 -3.53
C LEU A 227 13.67 15.37 -2.36
N CYS A 228 13.75 14.12 -1.91
CA CYS A 228 13.00 13.65 -0.74
C CYS A 228 13.30 14.51 0.50
N GLN A 229 14.59 14.73 0.79
CA GLN A 229 15.02 15.51 1.95
C GLN A 229 14.66 16.99 1.82
N TYR A 230 14.80 17.57 0.62
CA TYR A 230 14.39 18.95 0.34
C TYR A 230 12.89 19.17 0.58
N ALA A 231 12.04 18.30 0.04
CA ALA A 231 10.59 18.42 0.21
C ALA A 231 10.16 18.28 1.68
N LEU A 232 10.73 17.31 2.41
CA LEU A 232 10.52 17.17 3.86
C LEU A 232 11.00 18.42 4.61
N HIS A 233 12.15 18.97 4.24
CA HIS A 233 12.69 20.18 4.87
C HIS A 233 11.80 21.41 4.64
N VAL A 234 11.25 21.58 3.43
CA VAL A 234 10.29 22.67 3.17
C VAL A 234 9.01 22.44 3.98
N ALA A 235 8.39 21.26 3.91
CA ALA A 235 7.17 20.96 4.68
C ALA A 235 7.37 21.20 6.20
N THR A 236 8.48 20.76 6.78
CA THR A 236 8.78 20.99 8.20
C THR A 236 8.98 22.47 8.55
N ARG A 237 9.54 23.29 7.64
CA ARG A 237 9.59 24.76 7.83
C ARG A 237 8.20 25.39 7.88
N HIS A 238 7.20 24.79 7.23
CA HIS A 238 5.79 25.19 7.33
C HIS A 238 5.05 24.57 8.52
N GLY A 239 5.78 23.96 9.47
CA GLY A 239 5.22 23.42 10.71
C GLY A 239 4.58 22.04 10.56
N PHE A 240 4.88 21.30 9.49
CA PHE A 240 4.51 19.89 9.40
C PHE A 240 5.44 19.04 10.27
N ILE A 241 4.86 18.06 10.96
CA ILE A 241 5.60 17.08 11.74
C ILE A 241 5.97 15.90 10.83
N PRO A 242 7.26 15.54 10.71
CA PRO A 242 7.68 14.41 9.90
C PRO A 242 7.32 13.09 10.59
N VAL A 243 6.82 12.14 9.81
CA VAL A 243 6.39 10.81 10.23
C VAL A 243 7.00 9.77 9.30
N SER A 244 7.60 8.72 9.87
CA SER A 244 7.95 7.52 9.11
C SER A 244 6.78 6.56 9.10
N VAL A 245 6.30 6.18 7.92
CA VAL A 245 5.07 5.37 7.76
C VAL A 245 5.36 3.95 7.27
N PRO A 246 4.50 2.97 7.57
CA PRO A 246 4.56 1.66 6.93
C PRO A 246 4.02 1.72 5.49
N ASP A 247 4.68 0.99 4.57
CA ASP A 247 4.23 0.85 3.18
C ASP A 247 3.22 -0.31 3.00
N VAL A 248 3.16 -1.25 3.97
CA VAL A 248 2.17 -2.33 4.01
C VAL A 248 1.05 -1.95 4.98
N ILE A 249 -0.17 -1.90 4.47
CA ILE A 249 -1.36 -1.42 5.19
C ILE A 249 -2.49 -2.44 5.08
N LYS A 250 -3.55 -2.27 5.88
CA LYS A 250 -4.79 -3.04 5.71
C LYS A 250 -5.59 -2.46 4.55
N THR A 251 -6.13 -3.33 3.69
CA THR A 251 -7.01 -2.96 2.58
C THR A 251 -8.21 -2.13 3.05
N ASP A 252 -8.81 -2.48 4.19
CA ASP A 252 -9.93 -1.73 4.80
C ASP A 252 -9.58 -0.24 5.01
N VAL A 253 -8.34 0.08 5.36
CA VAL A 253 -7.91 1.47 5.55
C VAL A 253 -7.79 2.19 4.21
N ALA A 254 -7.26 1.53 3.17
CA ALA A 254 -7.18 2.08 1.82
C ALA A 254 -8.59 2.38 1.26
N GLU A 255 -9.52 1.43 1.41
CA GLU A 255 -10.91 1.60 0.98
C GLU A 255 -11.59 2.76 1.70
N ARG A 256 -11.37 2.91 3.02
CA ARG A 256 -11.90 4.02 3.82
C ARG A 256 -11.32 5.38 3.43
N CYS A 257 -10.12 5.41 2.85
CA CYS A 257 -9.52 6.63 2.31
C CYS A 257 -10.04 6.98 0.91
N GLY A 258 -10.79 6.09 0.25
CA GLY A 258 -11.36 6.29 -1.10
C GLY A 258 -10.64 5.52 -2.20
N PHE A 259 -9.65 4.69 -1.89
CA PHE A 259 -8.90 3.88 -2.86
C PHE A 259 -9.63 2.56 -3.16
N ARG A 260 -10.85 2.66 -3.69
CA ARG A 260 -11.65 1.49 -4.10
C ARG A 260 -11.50 1.28 -5.61
N PRO A 261 -11.08 0.09 -6.08
CA PRO A 261 -11.09 -0.24 -7.50
C PRO A 261 -12.50 -0.04 -8.09
N ARG A 262 -12.61 0.66 -9.23
CA ARG A 262 -13.89 0.79 -9.94
C ARG A 262 -14.33 -0.57 -10.51
N ASP A 263 -13.37 -1.31 -11.09
CA ASP A 263 -13.50 -2.69 -11.59
C ASP A 263 -12.21 -3.48 -11.33
N GLU A 264 -12.27 -4.82 -11.31
CA GLU A 264 -11.10 -5.70 -11.10
C GLU A 264 -9.99 -5.47 -12.13
N VAL A 265 -10.35 -5.10 -13.36
CA VAL A 265 -9.43 -4.82 -14.47
C VAL A 265 -8.69 -3.49 -14.28
N ALA A 266 -9.26 -2.55 -13.52
CA ALA A 266 -8.71 -1.23 -13.24
C ALA A 266 -8.10 -1.11 -11.83
N ALA A 267 -7.90 -2.24 -11.13
CA ALA A 267 -7.36 -2.24 -9.78
C ALA A 267 -5.92 -1.70 -9.76
N GLN A 268 -5.73 -0.56 -9.08
CA GLN A 268 -4.42 0.08 -8.91
C GLN A 268 -3.62 -0.48 -7.72
N THR A 269 -4.24 -1.34 -6.90
CA THR A 269 -3.71 -1.78 -5.61
C THR A 269 -3.00 -3.14 -5.72
N TYR A 270 -1.77 -3.23 -5.22
CA TYR A 270 -1.09 -4.51 -5.02
C TYR A 270 -1.49 -5.13 -3.67
N PHE A 271 -2.00 -6.35 -3.70
CA PHE A 271 -2.37 -7.10 -2.49
C PHE A 271 -1.22 -8.00 -2.00
N VAL A 272 -1.10 -8.12 -0.68
CA VAL A 272 -0.07 -8.94 -0.01
C VAL A 272 -0.73 -10.23 0.49
N ASP A 273 -0.34 -11.36 -0.10
CA ASP A 273 -0.78 -12.68 0.35
C ASP A 273 0.13 -13.19 1.49
N THR A 274 -0.45 -13.40 2.67
CA THR A 274 0.25 -13.85 3.88
C THR A 274 0.02 -15.32 4.22
N LYS A 275 -0.61 -16.12 3.35
CA LYS A 275 -1.00 -17.53 3.59
C LYS A 275 0.06 -18.36 4.34
N ARG A 276 -0.07 -18.43 5.67
CA ARG A 276 0.06 -19.68 6.42
C ARG A 276 -1.31 -20.34 6.38
N SER A 277 -1.37 -21.51 5.74
CA SER A 277 -2.54 -22.37 5.70
C SER A 277 -3.10 -22.56 7.12
N ILE A 278 -4.34 -22.12 7.36
CA ILE A 278 -5.15 -22.55 8.50
C ILE A 278 -5.50 -24.02 8.22
N THR A 279 -4.70 -24.93 8.77
CA THR A 279 -5.09 -26.32 8.96
C THR A 279 -5.74 -26.46 10.33
N THR A 280 -6.99 -26.03 10.47
CA THR A 280 -7.86 -26.46 11.58
C THR A 280 -9.31 -26.42 11.10
N HIS A 281 -9.96 -27.59 11.11
CA HIS A 281 -11.41 -27.69 11.17
C HIS A 281 -11.90 -27.26 12.57
N ASP A 282 -11.65 -26.01 12.94
CA ASP A 282 -12.33 -25.37 14.05
C ASP A 282 -13.29 -24.34 13.47
N THR A 283 -14.54 -24.77 13.35
CA THR A 283 -15.69 -23.94 12.97
C THR A 283 -16.16 -23.06 14.15
N SER A 284 -15.23 -22.53 14.95
CA SER A 284 -15.48 -21.37 15.79
C SER A 284 -15.30 -20.13 14.93
N ALA A 285 -16.39 -19.67 14.34
CA ALA A 285 -16.51 -18.39 13.67
C ALA A 285 -16.31 -17.23 14.66
N CYS A 286 -15.07 -17.01 15.10
CA CYS A 286 -14.60 -15.84 15.84
C CYS A 286 -13.10 -16.02 16.10
N ASP A 287 -12.25 -15.64 15.16
CA ASP A 287 -10.93 -15.05 15.39
C ASP A 287 -10.19 -14.98 14.05
N ASP A 288 -9.77 -13.77 13.69
CA ASP A 288 -9.03 -13.41 12.49
C ASP A 288 -9.73 -13.60 11.14
N ALA A 289 -10.70 -12.71 10.88
CA ALA A 289 -10.74 -12.04 9.58
C ALA A 289 -9.34 -11.43 9.33
N MET A 290 -8.43 -12.21 8.75
CA MET A 290 -7.11 -11.77 8.33
C MET A 290 -7.33 -10.51 7.50
N ALA A 291 -7.06 -9.34 8.09
CA ALA A 291 -7.19 -8.08 7.39
C ALA A 291 -6.31 -8.19 6.16
N THR A 292 -6.94 -8.27 4.98
CA THR A 292 -6.23 -8.31 3.71
C THR A 292 -5.23 -7.17 3.73
N LEU A 293 -3.96 -7.48 3.51
CA LEU A 293 -2.91 -6.48 3.46
C LEU A 293 -2.71 -6.05 2.01
N CYS A 294 -2.33 -4.79 1.81
CA CYS A 294 -1.97 -4.26 0.52
C CYS A 294 -0.81 -3.28 0.65
N LEU A 295 -0.13 -3.04 -0.47
CA LEU A 295 0.87 -1.97 -0.56
C LEU A 295 0.15 -0.63 -0.73
N ALA A 296 0.61 0.39 -0.01
CA ALA A 296 0.01 1.71 -0.06
C ALA A 296 0.31 2.40 -1.41
N GLY A 297 -0.70 3.02 -2.03
CA GLY A 297 -0.54 3.83 -3.24
C GLY A 297 -0.08 5.28 -2.98
N THR A 298 0.05 5.66 -1.70
CA THR A 298 0.51 6.95 -1.19
C THR A 298 0.69 6.87 0.34
N ALA A 299 1.57 7.70 0.91
CA ALA A 299 1.73 7.86 2.37
C ALA A 299 0.51 8.51 3.06
N GLU A 300 -0.43 9.06 2.30
CA GLU A 300 -1.72 9.55 2.80
C GLU A 300 -2.46 8.50 3.64
N ILE A 301 -2.51 7.25 3.15
CA ILE A 301 -3.31 6.19 3.75
C ILE A 301 -2.80 5.83 5.16
N PRO A 302 -1.50 5.53 5.37
CA PRO A 302 -1.00 5.29 6.71
C PRO A 302 -1.01 6.55 7.61
N LEU A 303 -0.90 7.77 7.06
CA LEU A 303 -1.08 9.01 7.83
C LEU A 303 -2.53 9.16 8.33
N ALA A 304 -3.52 8.88 7.47
CA ALA A 304 -4.93 8.87 7.86
C ALA A 304 -5.21 7.77 8.90
N ALA A 305 -4.54 6.62 8.79
CA ALA A 305 -4.62 5.54 9.77
C ALA A 305 -4.06 5.94 11.14
N LEU A 306 -3.00 6.75 11.17
CA LEU A 306 -2.35 7.22 12.41
C LEU A 306 -3.30 8.08 13.26
N VAL A 307 -4.18 8.84 12.63
CA VAL A 307 -5.19 9.70 13.31
C VAL A 307 -6.56 9.03 13.43
N ALA A 308 -6.73 7.81 12.90
CA ALA A 308 -8.01 7.11 12.90
C ALA A 308 -8.49 6.81 14.32
N LYS A 309 -9.82 6.85 14.52
CA LYS A 309 -10.49 6.58 15.81
C LYS A 309 -10.05 7.52 16.95
N GLN A 310 -9.58 8.72 16.63
CA GLN A 310 -9.19 9.74 17.61
C GLN A 310 -10.24 10.86 17.69
N THR A 311 -10.31 11.51 18.86
CA THR A 311 -11.11 12.72 19.08
C THR A 311 -10.19 13.80 19.61
N PHE A 312 -9.88 14.78 18.76
CA PHE A 312 -8.97 15.88 19.05
C PHE A 312 -9.66 17.05 19.77
N SER A 313 -8.88 18.01 20.25
CA SER A 313 -9.37 19.25 20.87
C SER A 313 -8.86 20.47 20.10
N HIS A 314 -9.60 21.59 20.16
CA HIS A 314 -9.24 22.89 19.58
C HIS A 314 -8.18 23.69 20.34
N ARG A 315 -7.52 23.13 21.37
CA ARG A 315 -6.68 23.96 22.25
C ARG A 315 -5.43 24.46 21.52
N HIS A 316 -5.45 25.71 21.07
CA HIS A 316 -4.30 26.40 20.46
C HIS A 316 -3.15 26.73 21.44
N THR A 317 -3.15 26.16 22.65
CA THR A 317 -2.22 26.56 23.72
C THR A 317 -0.86 25.87 23.63
N GLN A 318 -0.71 24.80 22.84
CA GLN A 318 0.58 24.13 22.67
C GLN A 318 0.86 23.88 21.19
N PRO A 319 2.07 24.17 20.69
CA PRO A 319 2.48 23.78 19.35
C PRO A 319 2.47 22.25 19.22
N ASN A 320 2.12 21.75 18.05
CA ASN A 320 2.22 20.32 17.75
C ASN A 320 3.71 19.95 17.65
N LEU A 321 4.30 19.47 18.75
CA LEU A 321 5.75 19.21 18.89
C LEU A 321 6.19 17.78 18.49
N GLY A 322 5.27 16.94 17.99
CA GLY A 322 5.54 15.53 17.72
C GLY A 322 5.47 14.63 18.98
N GLY A 323 5.72 13.34 18.82
CA GLY A 323 5.78 12.36 19.93
C GLY A 323 4.51 11.53 20.11
N ASP A 324 3.38 12.17 20.45
CA ASP A 324 2.07 11.50 20.56
C ASP A 324 1.01 12.29 19.79
N VAL A 325 0.61 11.74 18.63
CA VAL A 325 -0.40 12.35 17.76
C VAL A 325 -1.75 12.48 18.47
N ALA A 326 -2.11 11.56 19.36
CA ALA A 326 -3.40 11.61 20.06
C ALA A 326 -3.52 12.82 21.02
N SER A 327 -2.39 13.40 21.42
CA SER A 327 -2.34 14.59 22.27
C SER A 327 -2.36 15.92 21.50
N MET A 328 -2.27 15.87 20.17
CA MET A 328 -2.19 17.06 19.32
C MET A 328 -3.51 17.81 19.21
N HIS A 329 -3.40 19.07 18.79
CA HIS A 329 -4.54 19.98 18.61
C HIS A 329 -4.70 20.40 17.16
N LEU A 330 -5.94 20.70 16.78
CA LEU A 330 -6.25 21.15 15.42
C LEU A 330 -5.66 22.56 15.16
N PRO A 331 -5.16 22.85 13.94
CA PRO A 331 -4.95 21.89 12.85
C PRO A 331 -3.71 21.02 13.08
N ILE A 332 -3.83 19.71 12.82
CA ILE A 332 -2.72 18.76 12.88
C ILE A 332 -2.12 18.65 11.48
N ARG A 333 -0.80 18.86 11.35
CA ARG A 333 -0.07 18.87 10.08
C ARG A 333 1.03 17.82 10.11
N LEU A 334 0.89 16.78 9.30
CA LEU A 334 1.81 15.64 9.24
C LEU A 334 2.43 15.54 7.85
N THR A 335 3.70 15.21 7.75
CA THR A 335 4.35 14.92 6.46
C THR A 335 5.11 13.60 6.54
N ALA A 336 5.13 12.84 5.45
CA ALA A 336 5.83 11.56 5.40
C ALA A 336 6.44 11.33 4.02
N LEU A 337 7.66 10.80 4.02
CA LEU A 337 8.21 10.09 2.88
C LEU A 337 7.66 8.66 2.92
N GLY A 338 7.08 8.19 1.82
CA GLY A 338 6.68 6.80 1.64
C GLY A 338 6.89 6.33 0.20
N HIS A 339 6.78 5.03 -0.02
CA HIS A 339 6.82 4.46 -1.36
C HIS A 339 5.39 4.21 -1.84
N ALA A 340 5.03 4.80 -2.97
CA ALA A 340 3.75 4.58 -3.61
C ALA A 340 3.85 3.38 -4.57
N PHE A 341 2.98 2.38 -4.38
CA PHE A 341 2.86 1.22 -5.24
C PHE A 341 1.57 1.29 -6.05
N ARG A 342 1.65 1.37 -7.37
CA ARG A 342 0.50 1.50 -8.27
C ARG A 342 0.62 0.52 -9.44
N ALA A 343 -0.42 -0.28 -9.65
CA ALA A 343 -0.41 -1.28 -10.71
C ALA A 343 -0.51 -0.66 -12.12
N GLU A 344 -0.93 0.60 -12.23
CA GLU A 344 -1.10 1.34 -13.49
C GLU A 344 -1.93 0.54 -14.52
N ALA A 345 -2.84 -0.29 -14.01
CA ALA A 345 -3.70 -1.15 -14.81
C ALA A 345 -4.59 -0.29 -15.72
N GLY A 346 -4.49 -0.50 -17.03
CA GLY A 346 -5.23 0.25 -18.05
C GLY A 346 -4.44 1.36 -18.76
N ALA A 347 -3.31 1.82 -18.21
CA ALA A 347 -2.47 2.81 -18.88
C ALA A 347 -1.53 2.13 -19.90
N ARG A 348 -2.00 1.90 -21.13
CA ARG A 348 -1.15 1.49 -22.27
C ARG A 348 -0.98 2.69 -23.21
N GLY A 349 0.22 3.24 -23.34
CA GLY A 349 0.46 4.39 -24.23
C GLY A 349 1.82 5.06 -24.06
N ALA A 350 2.00 6.24 -24.68
CA ALA A 350 3.25 7.02 -24.65
C ALA A 350 3.69 7.45 -23.23
N ASP A 351 2.74 7.51 -22.29
CA ASP A 351 2.96 7.92 -20.90
C ASP A 351 3.69 6.91 -20.03
N THR A 352 3.86 5.68 -20.49
CA THR A 352 4.61 4.63 -19.78
C THR A 352 6.11 4.64 -20.13
N ARG A 353 6.56 5.56 -21.00
CA ARG A 353 7.97 5.71 -21.32
C ARG A 353 8.73 6.41 -20.19
N GLY A 354 9.77 5.75 -19.68
CA GLY A 354 10.73 6.33 -18.74
C GLY A 354 10.22 6.40 -17.30
N LEU A 355 10.45 7.53 -16.64
CA LEU A 355 10.17 7.71 -15.20
C LEU A 355 8.80 8.34 -14.91
N TYR A 356 8.03 8.72 -15.93
CA TYR A 356 6.80 9.50 -15.74
C TYR A 356 5.66 8.70 -15.09
N ARG A 357 5.54 7.42 -15.45
CA ARG A 357 4.55 6.48 -14.92
C ARG A 357 5.20 5.12 -14.67
N ILE A 358 5.46 4.83 -13.39
CA ILE A 358 6.15 3.62 -12.92
C ILE A 358 5.41 3.00 -11.73
N HIS A 359 5.67 1.72 -11.45
CA HIS A 359 4.87 0.97 -10.48
C HIS A 359 5.24 1.21 -9.01
N GLN A 360 6.49 1.63 -8.75
CA GLN A 360 6.98 2.00 -7.44
C GLN A 360 7.71 3.32 -7.54
N PHE A 361 7.40 4.26 -6.64
CA PHE A 361 8.12 5.51 -6.56
C PHE A 361 8.10 6.14 -5.16
N SER A 362 9.16 6.90 -4.86
CA SER A 362 9.23 7.74 -3.67
C SER A 362 8.31 8.95 -3.81
N LYS A 363 7.57 9.26 -2.75
CA LYS A 363 6.69 10.44 -2.68
C LYS A 363 6.73 11.03 -1.28
N VAL A 364 6.83 12.35 -1.18
CA VAL A 364 6.62 13.08 0.09
C VAL A 364 5.18 13.58 0.12
N GLU A 365 4.44 13.18 1.13
CA GLU A 365 3.04 13.54 1.35
C GLU A 365 2.90 14.52 2.51
N MET A 366 1.93 15.42 2.41
CA MET A 366 1.40 16.26 3.48
C MET A 366 -0.04 15.82 3.77
N PHE A 367 -0.39 15.73 5.06
CA PHE A 367 -1.71 15.36 5.53
C PHE A 367 -2.13 16.30 6.65
N VAL A 368 -3.35 16.82 6.57
CA VAL A 368 -3.89 17.76 7.54
C VAL A 368 -5.20 17.23 8.10
N VAL A 369 -5.36 17.36 9.42
CA VAL A 369 -6.65 17.24 10.11
C VAL A 369 -7.01 18.64 10.61
N SER A 370 -8.16 19.16 10.20
CA SER A 370 -8.65 20.48 10.60
C SER A 370 -10.11 20.39 11.06
N ASP A 371 -10.61 21.48 11.62
CA ASP A 371 -12.05 21.71 11.70
C ASP A 371 -12.61 22.11 10.33
N ALA A 372 -13.94 22.29 10.26
CA ALA A 372 -14.64 22.61 9.03
C ALA A 372 -14.35 24.05 8.55
N GLU A 373 -14.23 25.01 9.47
CA GLU A 373 -14.06 26.43 9.17
C GLU A 373 -12.69 26.73 8.54
N GLN A 374 -11.64 26.03 9.00
CA GLN A 374 -10.28 26.20 8.50
C GLN A 374 -9.99 25.39 7.24
N SER A 375 -10.89 24.51 6.82
CA SER A 375 -10.61 23.49 5.79
C SER A 375 -10.20 24.10 4.45
N ASP A 376 -10.93 25.10 3.93
CA ASP A 376 -10.59 25.69 2.63
C ASP A 376 -9.32 26.53 2.69
N ALA A 377 -9.10 27.25 3.80
CA ALA A 377 -7.84 27.96 4.03
C ALA A 377 -6.63 27.01 4.14
N MET A 378 -6.83 25.81 4.70
CA MET A 378 -5.79 24.78 4.73
C MET A 378 -5.46 24.22 3.35
N LEU A 379 -6.43 24.14 2.42
CA LEU A 379 -6.15 23.73 1.04
C LEU A 379 -5.23 24.75 0.35
N GLU A 380 -5.52 26.04 0.49
CA GLU A 380 -4.67 27.11 -0.04
C GLU A 380 -3.29 27.11 0.62
N SER A 381 -3.21 26.86 1.93
CA SER A 381 -1.92 26.71 2.62
C SER A 381 -1.11 25.53 2.09
N LEU A 382 -1.74 24.38 1.80
CA LEU A 382 -1.06 23.21 1.23
C LEU A 382 -0.53 23.50 -0.17
N ARG A 383 -1.34 24.17 -1.01
CA ARG A 383 -0.92 24.65 -2.34
C ARG A 383 0.30 25.55 -2.23
N HIS A 384 0.31 26.49 -1.28
CA HIS A 384 1.45 27.40 -1.09
C HIS A 384 2.75 26.66 -0.75
N VAL A 385 2.69 25.62 0.11
CA VAL A 385 3.88 24.78 0.39
C VAL A 385 4.38 24.08 -0.87
N GLN A 386 3.49 23.58 -1.72
CA GLN A 386 3.87 22.96 -2.99
C GLN A 386 4.52 24.00 -3.93
N GLU A 387 3.94 25.20 -4.03
CA GLU A 387 4.53 26.30 -4.81
C GLU A 387 5.92 26.68 -4.28
N ASP A 388 6.13 26.76 -2.96
CA ASP A 388 7.44 27.04 -2.36
C ASP A 388 8.47 25.95 -2.71
N ILE A 389 8.08 24.67 -2.69
CA ILE A 389 8.93 23.56 -3.13
C ILE A 389 9.34 23.77 -4.60
N VAL A 390 8.37 23.94 -5.49
CA VAL A 390 8.58 23.99 -6.95
C VAL A 390 9.31 25.27 -7.37
N ASN A 391 9.04 26.40 -6.73
CA ASN A 391 9.76 27.65 -6.91
C ASN A 391 11.24 27.51 -6.52
N GLY A 392 11.55 26.88 -5.40
CA GLY A 392 12.94 26.65 -5.00
C GLY A 392 13.69 25.67 -5.92
N LEU A 393 12.97 24.79 -6.62
CA LEU A 393 13.53 23.96 -7.71
C LEU A 393 13.67 24.73 -9.03
N GLY A 394 13.22 25.98 -9.09
CA GLY A 394 13.30 26.83 -10.27
C GLY A 394 12.55 26.23 -11.46
N LEU A 395 11.40 25.59 -11.30
CA LEU A 395 10.69 25.01 -12.43
C LEU A 395 9.72 26.02 -13.06
N LEU A 396 9.41 25.82 -14.34
CA LEU A 396 8.23 26.41 -14.95
C LEU A 396 7.04 25.50 -14.63
N TYR A 397 6.05 26.05 -13.92
CA TYR A 397 4.87 25.30 -13.54
C TYR A 397 3.58 26.11 -13.73
N ARG A 398 2.45 25.39 -13.74
CA ARG A 398 1.11 25.96 -13.65
C ARG A 398 0.33 25.29 -12.52
N VAL A 399 -0.59 26.04 -11.94
CA VAL A 399 -1.57 25.55 -10.95
C VAL A 399 -2.90 25.37 -11.68
N VAL A 400 -3.52 24.21 -11.51
CA VAL A 400 -4.76 23.81 -12.17
C VAL A 400 -5.80 23.45 -11.11
N ASP A 401 -6.97 24.10 -11.17
CA ASP A 401 -8.17 23.72 -10.41
C ASP A 401 -8.89 22.62 -11.19
N MET A 402 -8.88 21.42 -10.64
CA MET A 402 -9.27 20.21 -11.37
C MET A 402 -10.77 20.14 -11.59
N SER A 403 -11.17 19.70 -12.78
CA SER A 403 -12.57 19.53 -13.13
C SER A 403 -13.23 18.36 -12.38
N SER A 404 -14.56 18.29 -12.48
CA SER A 404 -15.39 17.35 -11.73
C SER A 404 -15.03 15.88 -11.96
N GLU A 405 -14.67 15.49 -13.19
CA GLU A 405 -14.30 14.10 -13.52
C GLU A 405 -12.94 13.69 -12.92
N GLU A 406 -12.09 14.66 -12.57
CA GLU A 406 -10.74 14.47 -12.03
C GLU A 406 -10.64 14.54 -10.49
N LEU A 407 -11.76 14.72 -9.78
CA LEU A 407 -11.79 14.78 -8.31
C LEU A 407 -11.61 13.41 -7.64
N GLY A 408 -11.84 12.32 -8.36
CA GLY A 408 -11.93 10.98 -7.77
C GLY A 408 -13.06 10.86 -6.73
N ALA A 409 -12.96 9.90 -5.82
CA ALA A 409 -14.05 9.59 -4.88
C ALA A 409 -14.06 10.49 -3.63
N SER A 410 -12.90 10.92 -3.12
CA SER A 410 -12.78 11.56 -1.80
C SER A 410 -12.72 13.09 -1.85
N ALA A 411 -12.17 13.69 -2.92
CA ALA A 411 -11.95 15.13 -2.97
C ALA A 411 -13.27 15.91 -3.11
N TYR A 412 -13.40 16.97 -2.32
CA TYR A 412 -14.41 18.03 -2.43
C TYR A 412 -13.98 19.10 -3.43
N ARG A 413 -12.68 19.45 -3.39
CA ARG A 413 -11.95 20.31 -4.34
C ARG A 413 -10.51 19.81 -4.45
N LYS A 414 -9.90 19.96 -5.63
CA LYS A 414 -8.54 19.47 -5.92
C LYS A 414 -7.77 20.49 -6.77
N TYR A 415 -6.54 20.78 -6.38
CA TYR A 415 -5.58 21.51 -7.21
C TYR A 415 -4.42 20.61 -7.60
N ASP A 416 -4.00 20.67 -8.85
CA ASP A 416 -2.77 20.03 -9.32
C ASP A 416 -1.74 21.12 -9.69
N ILE A 417 -0.47 20.80 -9.46
CA ILE A 417 0.66 21.60 -9.97
C ILE A 417 1.37 20.78 -11.02
N GLU A 418 1.46 21.35 -12.22
CA GLU A 418 2.07 20.70 -13.36
C GLU A 418 3.32 21.46 -13.79
N ALA A 419 4.43 20.74 -13.97
CA ALA A 419 5.67 21.32 -14.50
C ALA A 419 5.76 21.10 -16.01
N TRP A 420 6.31 22.08 -16.73
CA TRP A 420 6.63 21.90 -18.14
C TRP A 420 7.85 21.00 -18.30
N MET A 421 7.76 19.97 -19.15
CA MET A 421 8.81 19.00 -19.41
C MET A 421 9.26 19.10 -20.89
N PRO A 422 10.36 19.80 -21.21
CA PRO A 422 10.72 20.13 -22.60
C PRO A 422 11.00 18.93 -23.51
N GLY A 423 11.56 17.83 -22.97
CA GLY A 423 11.85 16.61 -23.72
C GLY A 423 10.59 15.81 -24.01
N ARG A 424 9.68 15.76 -23.02
CA ARG A 424 8.33 15.17 -23.17
C ARG A 424 7.42 16.03 -24.05
N GLY A 425 7.60 17.34 -24.05
CA GLY A 425 6.80 18.32 -24.81
C GLY A 425 5.39 18.54 -24.25
N ALA A 426 5.19 18.31 -22.95
CA ALA A 426 3.91 18.46 -22.29
C ALA A 426 4.07 18.93 -20.84
N TRP A 427 2.97 19.45 -20.28
CA TRP A 427 2.82 19.62 -18.84
C TRP A 427 2.71 18.26 -18.16
N GLY A 428 3.24 18.15 -16.94
CA GLY A 428 3.07 16.95 -16.15
C GLY A 428 2.89 17.23 -14.66
N GLU A 429 1.84 16.66 -14.09
CA GLU A 429 1.48 16.77 -12.67
C GLU A 429 2.64 16.30 -11.77
N ILE A 430 3.20 17.19 -10.96
CA ILE A 430 4.25 16.88 -9.99
C ILE A 430 3.75 16.95 -8.54
N CYS A 431 2.62 17.63 -8.33
CA CYS A 431 1.96 17.78 -7.05
C CYS A 431 0.43 17.79 -7.25
N SER A 432 -0.29 17.39 -6.20
CA SER A 432 -1.76 17.41 -6.13
C SER A 432 -2.16 17.72 -4.70
N ALA A 433 -3.22 18.49 -4.47
CA ALA A 433 -3.72 18.85 -3.15
C ALA A 433 -5.25 18.75 -3.13
N SER A 434 -5.81 18.02 -2.17
CA SER A 434 -7.25 17.77 -2.07
C SER A 434 -7.78 18.14 -0.69
N ASN A 435 -8.89 18.88 -0.67
CA ASN A 435 -9.74 18.96 0.50
C ASN A 435 -10.72 17.80 0.45
N CYS A 436 -10.68 16.87 1.41
CA CYS A 436 -11.58 15.73 1.47
C CYS A 436 -12.76 15.94 2.44
N THR A 437 -12.85 17.10 3.09
CA THR A 437 -13.87 17.42 4.11
C THR A 437 -14.03 16.24 5.09
N GLU A 438 -15.25 15.85 5.42
CA GLU A 438 -15.53 14.75 6.34
C GLU A 438 -15.42 13.34 5.69
N TYR A 439 -15.10 13.20 4.40
CA TYR A 439 -15.21 11.92 3.68
C TYR A 439 -14.42 10.80 4.34
N GLN A 440 -13.13 11.05 4.61
CA GLN A 440 -12.24 10.08 5.25
C GLN A 440 -12.47 10.07 6.77
N ALA A 441 -12.70 11.24 7.37
CA ALA A 441 -12.94 11.37 8.81
C ALA A 441 -14.14 10.55 9.28
N ARG A 442 -15.23 10.52 8.53
CA ARG A 442 -16.41 9.70 8.84
C ARG A 442 -16.17 8.21 8.69
N ARG A 443 -15.32 7.81 7.75
CA ARG A 443 -14.95 6.42 7.48
C ARG A 443 -13.90 5.88 8.46
N LEU A 444 -13.04 6.75 8.98
CA LEU A 444 -11.97 6.42 9.93
C LEU A 444 -12.29 6.83 11.38
N ALA A 445 -13.47 7.40 11.61
CA ALA A 445 -13.90 7.93 12.91
C ALA A 445 -12.94 8.97 13.51
N ILE A 446 -12.47 9.90 12.68
CA ILE A 446 -11.64 11.04 13.08
C ILE A 446 -12.57 12.18 13.49
N LYS A 447 -12.48 12.59 14.76
CA LYS A 447 -13.38 13.59 15.35
C LYS A 447 -12.59 14.68 16.06
N TYR A 448 -13.28 15.76 16.39
CA TYR A 448 -12.84 16.72 17.38
C TYR A 448 -13.99 17.10 18.30
N ARG A 449 -13.64 17.56 19.49
CA ARG A 449 -14.60 18.14 20.43
C ARG A 449 -14.75 19.62 20.09
N ASP A 450 -15.91 19.96 19.57
CA ASP A 450 -16.31 21.31 19.22
C ASP A 450 -16.28 22.19 20.48
N ALA A 451 -15.62 23.34 20.38
CA ALA A 451 -15.35 24.20 21.54
C ALA A 451 -16.62 24.91 22.04
N GLU A 452 -17.55 25.23 21.14
CA GLU A 452 -18.77 25.99 21.45
C GLU A 452 -19.88 25.09 21.99
N THR A 453 -20.14 23.99 21.31
CA THR A 453 -21.22 23.05 21.63
C THR A 453 -20.79 21.95 22.60
N GLY A 454 -19.48 21.73 22.76
CA GLY A 454 -18.91 20.65 23.56
C GLY A 454 -19.16 19.24 23.00
N ARG A 455 -19.78 19.12 21.82
CA ARG A 455 -20.13 17.86 21.15
C ARG A 455 -18.97 17.35 20.29
N ASN A 456 -18.94 16.05 20.04
CA ASN A 456 -17.97 15.47 19.13
C ASN A 456 -18.49 15.55 17.68
N THR A 457 -17.76 16.27 16.83
CA THR A 457 -18.03 16.45 15.41
C THR A 457 -16.94 15.78 14.58
N TYR A 458 -17.22 15.43 13.32
CA TYR A 458 -16.20 14.86 12.44
C TYR A 458 -15.24 15.97 11.97
N ALA A 459 -13.95 15.65 11.95
CA ALA A 459 -12.93 16.55 11.42
C ALA A 459 -13.02 16.63 9.88
N HIS A 460 -12.35 17.63 9.32
CA HIS A 460 -12.01 17.63 7.90
C HIS A 460 -10.59 17.07 7.72
N THR A 461 -10.38 16.33 6.63
CA THR A 461 -9.05 15.88 6.23
C THR A 461 -8.65 16.49 4.90
N LEU A 462 -7.37 16.81 4.77
CA LEU A 462 -6.77 17.27 3.53
C LEU A 462 -5.47 16.50 3.29
N ASN A 463 -5.17 16.25 2.02
CA ASN A 463 -3.92 15.66 1.59
C ASN A 463 -3.26 16.53 0.53
N ALA A 464 -1.94 16.48 0.44
CA ALA A 464 -1.21 17.07 -0.67
C ALA A 464 0.12 16.37 -0.93
N THR A 465 0.38 16.04 -2.18
CA THR A 465 1.70 15.61 -2.66
C THR A 465 2.67 16.78 -2.55
N ALA A 466 3.59 16.76 -1.58
CA ALA A 466 4.65 17.77 -1.52
C ALA A 466 5.65 17.59 -2.68
N ALA A 467 5.95 16.33 -3.02
CA ALA A 467 6.86 16.01 -4.13
C ALA A 467 6.61 14.59 -4.66
N ALA A 468 6.24 14.46 -5.94
CA ALA A 468 6.29 13.21 -6.69
C ALA A 468 7.67 13.06 -7.35
N ILE A 469 8.56 12.29 -6.72
CA ILE A 469 10.00 12.33 -7.03
C ILE A 469 10.32 11.95 -8.49
N PRO A 470 9.75 10.88 -9.10
CA PRO A 470 10.10 10.53 -10.47
C PRO A 470 9.79 11.63 -11.49
N ARG A 471 8.64 12.31 -11.33
CA ARG A 471 8.23 13.38 -12.25
C ARG A 471 9.05 14.65 -12.04
N LEU A 472 9.51 14.91 -10.81
CA LEU A 472 10.49 15.97 -10.54
C LEU A 472 11.87 15.65 -11.13
N LEU A 473 12.31 14.38 -11.11
CA LEU A 473 13.53 13.96 -11.81
C LEU A 473 13.43 14.28 -13.30
N VAL A 474 12.31 13.90 -13.93
CA VAL A 474 12.04 14.25 -15.34
C VAL A 474 12.12 15.77 -15.52
N ALA A 475 11.31 16.54 -14.80
CA ALA A 475 11.27 18.00 -14.97
C ALA A 475 12.65 18.66 -14.82
N LEU A 476 13.45 18.27 -13.81
CA LEU A 476 14.78 18.86 -13.56
C LEU A 476 15.81 18.46 -14.62
N ILE A 477 15.87 17.18 -14.96
CA ILE A 477 16.82 16.67 -15.97
C ILE A 477 16.50 17.32 -17.32
N GLU A 478 15.23 17.30 -17.73
CA GLU A 478 14.80 17.88 -18.99
C GLU A 478 14.88 19.41 -18.99
N THR A 479 14.84 20.11 -17.86
CA THR A 479 14.95 21.58 -17.84
C THR A 479 16.40 22.05 -17.85
N TYR A 480 17.28 21.40 -17.09
CA TYR A 480 18.61 21.94 -16.81
C TYR A 480 19.77 21.12 -17.34
N SER A 481 19.63 19.79 -17.37
CA SER A 481 20.78 18.92 -17.63
C SER A 481 21.15 18.87 -19.11
N SER A 482 22.40 18.47 -19.37
CA SER A 482 22.92 18.18 -20.71
C SER A 482 23.80 16.92 -20.64
N SER A 483 25.11 17.03 -20.89
CA SER A 483 26.07 15.94 -20.67
C SER A 483 26.38 15.69 -19.18
N ASN A 484 26.24 16.74 -18.35
CA ASN A 484 26.38 16.68 -16.90
C ASN A 484 25.05 16.99 -16.20
N LEU A 485 24.97 16.59 -14.92
CA LEU A 485 23.82 16.89 -14.07
C LEU A 485 23.91 18.33 -13.56
N VAL A 486 22.92 19.15 -13.94
CA VAL A 486 22.81 20.55 -13.54
C VAL A 486 21.59 20.70 -12.63
N LEU A 487 21.77 21.24 -11.43
CA LEU A 487 20.73 21.28 -10.39
C LEU A 487 20.61 22.66 -9.72
N PRO A 488 19.40 23.04 -9.27
CA PRO A 488 19.19 24.23 -8.43
C PRO A 488 19.98 24.18 -7.13
N VAL A 489 20.55 25.31 -6.72
CA VAL A 489 21.34 25.45 -5.47
C VAL A 489 20.55 25.05 -4.21
N ALA A 490 19.21 25.14 -4.26
CA ALA A 490 18.32 24.74 -3.17
C ALA A 490 18.49 23.26 -2.76
N LEU A 491 18.94 22.40 -3.68
CA LEU A 491 19.21 20.98 -3.42
C LEU A 491 20.59 20.73 -2.80
N ARG A 492 21.51 21.69 -2.88
CA ARG A 492 22.91 21.54 -2.45
C ARG A 492 23.07 21.13 -0.98
N PRO A 493 22.30 21.67 -0.01
CA PRO A 493 22.38 21.23 1.38
C PRO A 493 21.98 19.76 1.60
N PHE A 494 21.21 19.18 0.67
CA PHE A 494 20.67 17.82 0.75
C PHE A 494 21.44 16.83 -0.12
N TRP A 495 22.47 17.28 -0.83
CA TRP A 495 23.26 16.44 -1.71
C TRP A 495 24.18 15.51 -0.92
N ILE A 496 23.97 14.20 -1.04
CA ILE A 496 24.74 13.17 -0.30
C ILE A 496 26.23 13.19 -0.67
N GLY A 497 26.59 13.63 -1.88
CA GLY A 497 27.98 13.76 -2.31
C GLY A 497 28.74 14.91 -1.65
N GLY A 498 28.03 15.74 -0.88
CA GLY A 498 28.56 16.93 -0.26
C GLY A 498 28.52 18.15 -1.18
N PRO A 499 28.61 19.37 -0.62
CA PRO A 499 28.42 20.62 -1.37
C PRO A 499 29.56 20.92 -2.38
N SER A 500 30.65 20.16 -2.35
CA SER A 500 31.82 20.32 -3.24
C SER A 500 31.92 19.21 -4.30
N ASP A 501 30.88 18.38 -4.44
CA ASP A 501 30.85 17.32 -5.46
C ASP A 501 30.87 17.94 -6.86
N THR A 502 31.94 17.69 -7.62
CA THR A 502 32.17 18.24 -8.95
C THR A 502 31.33 17.55 -10.04
N ARG A 503 30.60 16.48 -9.69
CA ARG A 503 29.72 15.78 -10.64
C ARG A 503 28.39 16.50 -10.86
N VAL A 504 28.12 17.55 -10.07
CA VAL A 504 26.93 18.39 -10.18
C VAL A 504 27.36 19.84 -10.41
N GLU A 505 26.77 20.46 -11.42
CA GLU A 505 26.82 21.89 -11.61
C GLU A 505 25.62 22.54 -10.90
N TRP A 506 25.89 23.56 -10.09
CA TRP A 506 24.86 24.24 -9.29
C TRP A 506 24.46 25.56 -9.95
N ILE A 507 23.14 25.78 -10.09
CA ILE A 507 22.58 27.01 -10.68
C ILE A 507 21.67 27.74 -9.69
N GLU A 508 21.68 29.07 -9.77
CA GLU A 508 20.75 29.92 -9.02
C GLU A 508 19.41 30.01 -9.77
N PRO A 509 18.26 29.73 -9.12
CA PRO A 509 16.96 30.00 -9.70
C PRO A 509 16.73 31.51 -9.84
N ALA A 510 15.78 31.93 -10.67
CA ALA A 510 15.46 33.34 -10.76
C ALA A 510 14.81 33.84 -9.48
N SER A 511 15.16 35.05 -9.02
CA SER A 511 14.45 35.69 -7.92
C SER A 511 13.01 35.97 -8.34
N VAL A 512 12.04 35.27 -7.76
CA VAL A 512 10.63 35.65 -7.89
C VAL A 512 10.45 36.93 -7.08
N ALA A 513 10.27 38.07 -7.76
CA ALA A 513 9.91 39.30 -7.09
C ALA A 513 8.55 39.09 -6.41
N ALA A 514 8.53 39.08 -5.09
CA ALA A 514 7.30 38.94 -4.32
C ALA A 514 6.34 40.08 -4.70
N SER A 515 5.28 39.79 -5.44
CA SER A 515 4.17 40.71 -5.64
C SER A 515 3.32 40.70 -4.37
N ALA A 516 3.76 41.44 -3.34
CA ALA A 516 2.93 41.80 -2.20
C ALA A 516 2.54 43.28 -2.33
N PRO A 517 1.26 43.64 -2.13
CA PRO A 517 0.86 45.04 -2.04
C PRO A 517 1.45 45.64 -0.76
N ALA A 518 2.05 46.81 -0.89
CA ALA A 518 2.61 47.56 0.23
C ALA A 518 1.53 47.83 1.29
N SER A 519 1.66 47.21 2.46
CA SER A 519 1.04 47.69 3.69
C SER A 519 2.14 47.89 4.73
N SER A 520 2.28 49.14 5.13
CA SER A 520 3.12 49.64 6.20
C SER A 520 2.62 49.13 7.56
N GLY A 521 3.49 48.52 8.36
CA GLY A 521 3.16 48.18 9.75
C GLY A 521 4.26 47.37 10.46
N GLU A 522 5.15 48.09 11.13
CA GLU A 522 5.95 47.71 12.31
C GLU A 522 6.68 46.35 12.37
N ARG A 523 8.02 46.44 12.28
CA ARG A 523 8.97 45.38 12.63
C ARG A 523 8.98 45.12 14.14
N ALA A 524 8.74 43.87 14.54
CA ALA A 524 9.15 43.35 15.84
C ALA A 524 10.52 42.65 15.73
N SER A 525 11.45 43.06 16.60
CA SER A 525 12.86 42.63 16.64
C SER A 525 13.05 41.17 17.12
N PRO A 526 14.15 40.48 16.74
CA PRO A 526 14.45 39.13 17.21
C PRO A 526 15.15 39.15 18.59
N LEU A 527 14.65 38.34 19.53
CA LEU A 527 15.26 38.11 20.84
C LEU A 527 16.45 37.15 20.77
N GLN A 528 17.59 37.77 21.07
CA GLN A 528 18.86 37.32 21.62
C GLN A 528 18.99 35.90 22.23
N GLN A 529 20.13 35.28 21.89
CA GLN A 529 20.70 34.04 22.42
C GLN A 529 20.98 34.08 23.93
N CYS A 530 20.92 32.91 24.58
CA CYS A 530 21.81 32.59 25.70
C CYS A 530 22.24 31.13 25.61
N GLY A 531 23.55 30.89 25.52
CA GLY A 531 24.15 29.55 25.49
C GLY A 531 24.68 29.12 26.86
N THR A 532 24.78 27.80 27.05
CA THR A 532 25.76 27.17 27.96
C THR A 532 26.13 25.78 27.42
N SER A 533 27.41 25.44 27.54
CA SER A 533 28.14 24.33 26.95
C SER A 533 28.28 23.09 27.84
N HIS A 534 28.59 21.94 27.19
CA HIS A 534 29.16 20.65 27.67
C HIS A 534 28.20 19.45 27.93
N PRO A 535 28.68 18.18 27.86
CA PRO A 535 29.56 17.55 26.87
C PRO A 535 29.00 16.18 26.36
N ARG A 536 29.64 15.63 25.31
CA ARG A 536 29.38 14.31 24.69
C ARG A 536 29.42 13.16 25.71
N ALA A 537 28.40 12.29 25.68
CA ALA A 537 28.42 10.96 26.31
C ALA A 537 28.18 9.87 25.26
N SER A 538 29.18 9.01 25.09
CA SER A 538 29.16 7.77 24.30
C SER A 538 28.51 6.64 25.10
N PHE A 539 27.50 5.97 24.54
CA PHE A 539 26.90 4.78 25.15
C PHE A 539 27.37 3.51 24.44
N HIS A 540 28.15 2.70 25.18
CA HIS A 540 28.40 1.29 24.85
C HIS A 540 27.16 0.45 25.17
N THR A 541 26.67 -0.31 24.20
CA THR A 541 25.60 -1.30 24.38
C THR A 541 26.17 -2.72 24.49
N SER A 542 25.93 -3.41 25.60
CA SER A 542 26.12 -4.86 25.73
C SER A 542 24.89 -5.61 25.21
N ALA A 543 25.01 -6.28 24.05
CA ALA A 543 23.96 -7.14 23.50
C ALA A 543 24.31 -8.62 23.69
N ARG A 544 23.45 -9.38 24.37
CA ARG A 544 23.45 -10.86 24.35
C ARG A 544 22.84 -11.34 23.01
N ARG A 545 23.58 -12.14 22.24
CA ARG A 545 23.14 -12.73 20.96
C ARG A 545 22.61 -14.16 21.17
N ASN A 546 21.42 -14.44 20.61
CA ASN A 546 20.96 -15.80 20.33
C ASN A 546 21.54 -16.27 18.99
N VAL A 547 22.12 -17.47 18.95
CA VAL A 547 22.83 -18.03 17.78
C VAL A 547 21.84 -18.77 16.86
N SER A 548 21.90 -18.50 15.54
CA SER A 548 20.95 -19.04 14.56
C SER A 548 21.22 -20.52 14.21
N ALA A 549 20.20 -21.22 13.70
CA ALA A 549 20.29 -22.62 13.28
C ALA A 549 21.36 -22.88 12.20
N PHE A 550 21.69 -21.88 11.40
CA PHE A 550 22.75 -21.92 10.38
C PHE A 550 24.14 -22.07 11.01
N THR A 551 24.38 -21.39 12.14
CA THR A 551 25.67 -21.47 12.84
C THR A 551 25.91 -22.87 13.42
N ARG A 552 24.86 -23.53 13.93
CA ARG A 552 24.92 -24.92 14.40
C ARG A 552 25.21 -25.92 13.28
N ALA A 553 24.60 -25.74 12.10
CA ALA A 553 24.86 -26.58 10.93
C ALA A 553 26.30 -26.41 10.40
N LYS A 554 26.83 -25.18 10.44
CA LYS A 554 28.21 -24.87 10.07
C LYS A 554 29.23 -25.54 11.00
N GLU A 555 28.98 -25.54 12.30
CA GLU A 555 29.84 -26.22 13.29
C GLU A 555 29.81 -27.75 13.12
N GLN A 556 28.64 -28.34 12.85
CA GLN A 556 28.53 -29.77 12.57
C GLN A 556 29.29 -30.18 11.31
N LEU A 557 29.19 -29.41 10.22
CA LEU A 557 29.94 -29.66 8.98
C LEU A 557 31.46 -29.58 9.20
N HIS A 558 31.92 -28.58 9.96
CA HIS A 558 33.34 -28.46 10.32
C HIS A 558 33.83 -29.64 11.17
N SER A 559 33.04 -30.11 12.15
CA SER A 559 33.43 -31.27 12.96
C SER A 559 33.50 -32.58 12.15
N LEU A 560 32.64 -32.74 11.14
CA LEU A 560 32.66 -33.90 10.24
C LEU A 560 33.88 -33.86 9.28
N ALA A 561 34.21 -32.67 8.77
CA ALA A 561 35.39 -32.43 7.93
C ALA A 561 36.70 -32.77 8.68
N VAL A 562 36.81 -32.36 9.94
CA VAL A 562 37.97 -32.66 10.80
C VAL A 562 38.10 -34.16 11.06
N ARG A 563 37.01 -34.86 11.37
CA ARG A 563 37.02 -36.32 11.61
C ARG A 563 37.35 -37.15 10.38
N THR A 564 37.03 -36.64 9.19
CA THR A 564 37.16 -37.38 7.93
C THR A 564 38.34 -36.90 7.06
N GLY A 565 39.14 -35.93 7.50
CA GLY A 565 40.31 -35.44 6.76
C GLY A 565 40.00 -34.91 5.36
N ALA A 566 38.75 -34.50 5.10
CA ALA A 566 38.29 -33.96 3.83
C ALA A 566 37.88 -32.49 4.02
N ASP A 567 38.20 -31.62 3.05
CA ASP A 567 37.78 -30.21 3.11
C ASP A 567 36.24 -30.09 3.13
N PRO A 568 35.67 -29.13 3.89
CA PRO A 568 34.22 -29.02 4.09
C PRO A 568 33.45 -28.73 2.79
N ALA A 569 34.07 -28.05 1.82
CA ALA A 569 33.44 -27.75 0.52
C ALA A 569 33.31 -29.00 -0.38
N PRO A 570 34.37 -29.80 -0.65
CA PRO A 570 34.26 -31.09 -1.32
C PRO A 570 33.29 -32.08 -0.66
N LEU A 571 33.21 -32.08 0.68
CA LEU A 571 32.32 -32.97 1.42
C LEU A 571 30.84 -32.59 1.23
N LEU A 572 30.53 -31.29 1.21
CA LEU A 572 29.19 -30.80 0.88
C LEU A 572 28.82 -31.09 -0.58
N ILE A 573 29.74 -30.85 -1.52
CA ILE A 573 29.53 -31.15 -2.94
C ILE A 573 29.28 -32.65 -3.14
N SER A 574 30.07 -33.49 -2.47
CA SER A 574 29.90 -34.95 -2.52
C SER A 574 28.54 -35.40 -2.00
N PHE A 575 28.07 -34.81 -0.91
CA PHE A 575 26.76 -35.10 -0.36
C PHE A 575 25.64 -34.72 -1.33
N VAL A 576 25.69 -33.52 -1.92
CA VAL A 576 24.67 -33.05 -2.87
C VAL A 576 24.63 -33.94 -4.11
N ILE A 577 25.79 -34.25 -4.71
CA ILE A 577 25.88 -35.12 -5.88
C ILE A 577 25.30 -36.50 -5.56
N LEU A 578 25.68 -37.08 -4.42
CA LEU A 578 25.22 -38.42 -4.05
C LEU A 578 23.73 -38.44 -3.67
N HIS A 579 23.22 -37.36 -3.08
CA HIS A 579 21.81 -37.19 -2.77
C HIS A 579 20.95 -37.17 -4.04
N GLU A 580 21.41 -36.48 -5.09
CA GLU A 580 20.73 -36.42 -6.38
C GLU A 580 20.87 -37.74 -7.17
N ILE A 581 22.05 -38.36 -7.21
CA ILE A 581 22.26 -39.64 -7.91
C ILE A 581 21.41 -40.77 -7.28
N THR A 582 21.36 -40.84 -5.95
CA THR A 582 20.51 -41.81 -5.24
C THR A 582 19.02 -41.51 -5.38
N ALA A 583 18.63 -40.34 -5.92
CA ALA A 583 17.26 -40.05 -6.33
C ALA A 583 17.03 -40.52 -7.76
N ILE A 584 17.84 -40.04 -8.69
CA ILE A 584 17.55 -40.09 -10.12
C ILE A 584 17.72 -41.51 -10.66
N VAL A 585 18.82 -42.18 -10.33
CA VAL A 585 19.12 -43.51 -10.89
C VAL A 585 18.06 -44.54 -10.49
N PRO A 586 17.66 -44.67 -9.20
CA PRO A 586 16.63 -45.62 -8.81
C PRO A 586 15.26 -45.30 -9.41
N ILE A 587 14.91 -44.02 -9.61
CA ILE A 587 13.63 -43.64 -10.23
C ILE A 587 13.52 -44.24 -11.64
N PHE A 588 14.56 -44.08 -12.47
CA PHE A 588 14.52 -44.55 -13.86
C PHE A 588 14.64 -46.07 -13.96
N VAL A 589 15.50 -46.70 -13.15
CA VAL A 589 15.65 -48.17 -13.13
C VAL A 589 14.34 -48.83 -12.70
N LEU A 590 13.72 -48.35 -11.62
CA LEU A 590 12.49 -48.90 -11.10
C LEU A 590 11.31 -48.61 -12.04
N ALA A 591 11.29 -47.45 -12.70
CA ALA A 591 10.25 -47.12 -13.67
C ALA A 591 10.31 -48.04 -14.90
N ALA A 592 11.51 -48.34 -15.39
CA ALA A 592 11.69 -49.29 -16.48
C ALA A 592 11.25 -50.72 -16.08
N LEU A 593 11.62 -51.16 -14.87
CA LEU A 593 11.23 -52.46 -14.32
C LEU A 593 9.70 -52.60 -14.15
N LEU A 594 9.06 -51.61 -13.55
CA LEU A 594 7.60 -51.59 -13.35
C LEU A 594 6.84 -51.48 -14.67
N ALA A 595 7.39 -50.78 -15.65
CA ALA A 595 6.79 -50.66 -16.98
C ALA A 595 6.86 -51.97 -17.76
N VAL A 596 7.99 -52.70 -17.69
CA VAL A 596 8.15 -54.03 -18.30
C VAL A 596 7.20 -55.06 -17.67
N LEU A 597 7.00 -54.98 -16.36
CA LEU A 597 6.14 -55.90 -15.61
C LEU A 597 4.65 -55.51 -15.63
N GLY A 598 4.29 -54.34 -16.18
CA GLY A 598 2.92 -53.82 -16.14
C GLY A 598 2.37 -53.58 -14.73
N ALA A 599 3.25 -53.48 -13.73
CA ALA A 599 2.89 -53.50 -12.30
C ALA A 599 2.73 -52.11 -11.67
N GLY A 600 2.83 -51.04 -12.47
CA GLY A 600 2.80 -49.65 -11.99
C GLY A 600 1.52 -49.27 -11.26
N ASP A 601 0.35 -49.69 -11.76
CA ASP A 601 -0.94 -49.37 -11.15
C ASP A 601 -1.19 -50.20 -9.87
N ALA A 602 -0.91 -51.50 -9.91
CA ALA A 602 -1.00 -52.37 -8.73
C ALA A 602 -0.09 -51.89 -7.59
N MET A 603 1.10 -51.37 -7.91
CA MET A 603 2.03 -50.81 -6.94
C MET A 603 1.50 -49.51 -6.31
N LEU A 604 0.92 -48.60 -7.10
CA LEU A 604 0.32 -47.36 -6.58
C LEU A 604 -0.87 -47.66 -5.66
N GLU A 605 -1.66 -48.68 -6.01
CA GLU A 605 -2.79 -49.13 -5.21
C GLU A 605 -2.33 -49.81 -3.90
N TRP A 606 -1.27 -50.63 -3.96
CA TRP A 606 -0.64 -51.20 -2.77
C TRP A 606 -0.09 -50.13 -1.83
N VAL A 607 0.64 -49.13 -2.35
CA VAL A 607 1.13 -48.00 -1.55
C VAL A 607 -0.02 -47.22 -0.92
N ASN A 608 -1.10 -46.99 -1.67
CA ASN A 608 -2.30 -46.32 -1.16
C ASN A 608 -2.95 -47.13 -0.02
N THR A 609 -2.95 -48.45 -0.11
CA THR A 609 -3.53 -49.35 0.90
C THR A 609 -2.66 -49.41 2.16
N LEU A 610 -1.33 -49.53 2.01
CA LEU A 610 -0.35 -49.54 3.09
C LEU A 610 -0.37 -48.23 3.90
N LEU A 611 -0.45 -47.09 3.21
CA LEU A 611 -0.48 -45.76 3.82
C LEU A 611 -1.77 -45.54 4.63
N ASN A 612 -2.91 -45.97 4.09
CA ASN A 612 -4.20 -45.91 4.79
C ASN A 612 -4.22 -46.80 6.05
N ALA A 613 -3.49 -47.91 6.06
CA ALA A 613 -3.40 -48.80 7.22
C ALA A 613 -2.44 -48.28 8.31
N MET A 614 -1.34 -47.62 7.93
CA MET A 614 -0.31 -47.19 8.87
C MET A 614 -0.57 -45.82 9.53
N MET A 615 -1.19 -44.86 8.82
CA MET A 615 -1.29 -43.46 9.28
C MET A 615 -2.63 -42.83 8.87
N PRO A 616 -3.77 -43.17 9.53
CA PRO A 616 -5.10 -42.74 9.09
C PRO A 616 -5.34 -41.22 9.17
N SER A 617 -4.61 -40.50 10.03
CA SER A 617 -4.81 -39.07 10.31
C SER A 617 -3.86 -38.11 9.56
N GLU A 618 -2.90 -38.60 8.78
CA GLU A 618 -1.97 -37.76 7.97
C GLU A 618 -2.22 -37.83 6.45
N ASN A 619 -3.43 -38.23 6.04
CA ASN A 619 -3.74 -38.49 4.63
C ASN A 619 -3.67 -37.23 3.72
N ALA A 620 -3.96 -36.03 4.20
CA ALA A 620 -4.09 -34.84 3.34
C ALA A 620 -2.76 -34.35 2.70
N ARG A 621 -1.67 -34.32 3.48
CA ARG A 621 -0.36 -33.85 2.98
C ARG A 621 0.24 -34.82 1.97
N LEU A 622 0.00 -36.11 2.16
CA LEU A 622 0.51 -37.15 1.30
C LEU A 622 -0.27 -37.23 -0.02
N TYR A 623 -1.60 -37.07 0.01
CA TYR A 623 -2.41 -36.93 -1.21
C TYR A 623 -2.05 -35.69 -2.02
N GLU A 624 -1.83 -34.55 -1.36
CA GLU A 624 -1.38 -33.33 -2.05
C GLU A 624 0.01 -33.51 -2.67
N TRP A 625 0.90 -34.23 -1.97
CA TRP A 625 2.24 -34.55 -2.43
C TRP A 625 2.24 -35.53 -3.62
N ILE A 626 1.43 -36.60 -3.58
CA ILE A 626 1.23 -37.54 -4.69
C ILE A 626 0.61 -36.79 -5.89
N ALA A 627 -0.37 -35.91 -5.66
CA ALA A 627 -0.97 -35.11 -6.72
C ALA A 627 0.03 -34.12 -7.35
N ARG A 628 0.93 -33.55 -6.54
CA ARG A 628 2.04 -32.70 -7.02
C ARG A 628 3.05 -33.50 -7.84
N GLY A 629 3.39 -34.71 -7.39
CA GLY A 629 4.24 -35.66 -8.15
C GLY A 629 3.63 -36.02 -9.50
N ARG A 630 2.33 -36.36 -9.52
CA ARG A 630 1.58 -36.64 -10.76
C ARG A 630 1.60 -35.47 -11.73
N ARG A 631 1.37 -34.23 -11.25
CA ARG A 631 1.43 -33.00 -12.07
C ARG A 631 2.83 -32.69 -12.63
N MET A 632 3.89 -33.04 -11.90
CA MET A 632 5.26 -32.82 -12.34
C MET A 632 5.67 -33.85 -13.39
N ALA A 633 5.33 -35.13 -13.17
CA ALA A 633 5.49 -36.19 -14.17
C ALA A 633 4.73 -35.86 -15.47
N THR A 634 3.47 -35.39 -15.39
CA THR A 634 2.70 -34.99 -16.59
C THR A 634 3.37 -33.86 -17.37
N ARG A 635 4.00 -32.89 -16.69
CA ARG A 635 4.71 -31.78 -17.34
C ARG A 635 6.02 -32.22 -18.01
N VAL A 636 6.79 -33.08 -17.38
CA VAL A 636 8.05 -33.59 -17.95
C VAL A 636 7.75 -34.50 -19.15
N CYS A 637 6.74 -35.36 -19.06
CA CYS A 637 6.33 -36.22 -20.17
C CYS A 637 5.76 -35.41 -21.34
N ARG A 638 4.93 -34.37 -21.14
CA ARG A 638 4.50 -33.49 -22.25
C ARG A 638 5.67 -32.85 -23.01
N ARG A 639 6.79 -32.60 -22.33
CA ARG A 639 8.03 -32.08 -22.93
C ARG A 639 8.82 -33.16 -23.70
N PHE A 640 8.77 -34.41 -23.25
CA PHE A 640 9.43 -35.53 -23.95
C PHE A 640 8.57 -36.11 -25.07
N ASP A 641 7.25 -36.01 -24.98
CA ASP A 641 6.28 -36.42 -26.00
C ASP A 641 6.34 -35.51 -27.24
N THR A 642 6.74 -34.24 -27.06
CA THR A 642 7.14 -33.35 -28.17
C THR A 642 8.46 -33.76 -28.83
N LEU A 643 9.29 -34.57 -28.17
CA LEU A 643 10.63 -34.95 -28.60
C LEU A 643 10.67 -36.35 -29.25
N LEU A 644 9.67 -37.20 -29.01
CA LEU A 644 9.65 -38.62 -29.44
C LEU A 644 8.52 -38.98 -30.41
N ARG A 645 7.88 -38.02 -31.11
CA ARG A 645 6.90 -38.34 -32.15
C ARG A 645 7.55 -38.97 -33.39
N GLY A 646 7.72 -40.29 -33.34
CA GLY A 646 7.79 -41.19 -34.48
C GLY A 646 6.69 -42.25 -34.36
N LYS A 647 5.69 -42.15 -35.26
CA LYS A 647 4.63 -43.09 -35.65
C LYS A 647 3.97 -44.03 -34.60
N GLU A 648 2.66 -43.84 -34.49
CA GLU A 648 1.57 -44.79 -34.22
C GLU A 648 1.61 -45.70 -32.96
N GLY A 649 0.75 -45.35 -32.00
CA GLY A 649 -0.18 -46.24 -31.31
C GLY A 649 0.35 -47.53 -30.67
N THR A 650 0.77 -47.46 -29.40
CA THR A 650 0.69 -48.59 -28.45
C THR A 650 0.49 -48.10 -27.01
N PRO A 651 -0.14 -48.90 -26.11
CA PRO A 651 -0.40 -48.56 -24.70
C PRO A 651 0.88 -48.44 -23.82
N MET A 652 2.08 -48.36 -24.41
CA MET A 652 3.36 -48.27 -23.70
C MET A 652 3.54 -46.93 -22.97
N ALA A 653 3.05 -45.81 -23.52
CA ALA A 653 3.26 -44.49 -22.93
C ALA A 653 2.51 -44.32 -21.59
N ALA A 654 1.31 -44.90 -21.48
CA ALA A 654 0.53 -44.88 -20.26
C ALA A 654 1.14 -45.77 -19.16
N ALA A 655 1.63 -46.97 -19.54
CA ALA A 655 2.31 -47.89 -18.62
C ALA A 655 3.64 -47.32 -18.10
N TRP A 656 4.38 -46.59 -18.94
CA TRP A 656 5.58 -45.87 -18.52
C TRP A 656 5.26 -44.71 -17.55
N PHE A 657 4.13 -44.03 -17.77
CA PHE A 657 3.73 -42.88 -16.96
C PHE A 657 3.35 -43.28 -15.53
N THR A 658 2.57 -44.35 -15.37
CA THR A 658 2.17 -44.88 -14.06
C THR A 658 3.37 -45.45 -13.32
N SER A 659 4.24 -46.17 -14.04
CA SER A 659 5.49 -46.73 -13.50
C SER A 659 6.49 -45.67 -13.03
N LEU A 660 6.66 -44.56 -13.77
CA LEU A 660 7.53 -43.45 -13.34
C LEU A 660 6.99 -42.75 -12.08
N THR A 661 5.67 -42.60 -11.99
CA THR A 661 5.00 -42.01 -10.83
C THR A 661 5.16 -42.91 -9.61
N ALA A 662 4.96 -44.22 -9.74
CA ALA A 662 5.18 -45.22 -8.69
C ALA A 662 6.63 -45.20 -8.18
N SER A 663 7.60 -45.16 -9.10
CA SER A 663 9.03 -45.13 -8.75
C SER A 663 9.44 -43.86 -8.02
N TYR A 664 8.92 -42.71 -8.43
CA TYR A 664 9.15 -41.44 -7.74
C TYR A 664 8.62 -41.47 -6.30
N VAL A 665 7.42 -42.03 -6.11
CA VAL A 665 6.82 -42.18 -4.77
C VAL A 665 7.70 -43.07 -3.88
N LEU A 666 8.15 -44.23 -4.38
CA LEU A 666 8.99 -45.15 -3.61
C LEU A 666 10.34 -44.52 -3.21
N VAL A 667 11.01 -43.85 -4.15
CA VAL A 667 12.32 -43.22 -3.90
C VAL A 667 12.25 -42.06 -2.90
N LYS A 668 11.07 -41.46 -2.74
CA LYS A 668 10.82 -40.41 -1.76
C LYS A 668 10.36 -40.95 -0.40
N LEU A 669 9.64 -42.07 -0.36
CA LEU A 669 9.40 -42.80 0.89
C LEU A 669 10.72 -43.26 1.52
N LEU A 670 11.73 -43.58 0.71
CA LEU A 670 13.08 -43.94 1.15
C LEU A 670 13.99 -42.73 1.45
N LEU A 671 13.47 -41.50 1.48
CA LEU A 671 14.27 -40.29 1.70
C LEU A 671 15.14 -40.33 2.98
N PRO A 672 14.66 -40.78 4.15
CA PRO A 672 15.49 -40.85 5.35
C PRO A 672 16.68 -41.80 5.19
N VAL A 673 16.44 -42.96 4.58
CA VAL A 673 17.47 -43.97 4.29
C VAL A 673 18.47 -43.44 3.26
N ARG A 674 18.00 -42.71 2.24
CA ARG A 674 18.85 -42.10 1.21
C ARG A 674 19.73 -40.99 1.76
N ILE A 675 19.22 -40.16 2.67
CA ILE A 675 20.01 -39.14 3.36
C ILE A 675 21.09 -39.81 4.21
N ALA A 676 20.73 -40.84 4.98
CA ALA A 676 21.70 -41.59 5.79
C ALA A 676 22.80 -42.26 4.92
N LEU A 677 22.42 -42.89 3.81
CA LEU A 677 23.36 -43.51 2.87
C LEU A 677 24.27 -42.46 2.20
N SER A 678 23.70 -41.31 1.81
CA SER A 678 24.46 -40.21 1.19
C SER A 678 25.45 -39.59 2.19
N LEU A 679 25.08 -39.47 3.46
CA LEU A 679 25.96 -39.01 4.53
C LEU A 679 27.08 -40.01 4.82
N ALA A 680 26.79 -41.31 4.81
CA ALA A 680 27.77 -42.37 5.09
C ALA A 680 28.82 -42.50 3.98
N LEU A 681 28.42 -42.36 2.71
CA LEU A 681 29.30 -42.52 1.55
C LEU A 681 30.01 -41.20 1.14
N SER A 682 29.44 -40.04 1.49
CA SER A 682 30.00 -38.72 1.16
C SER A 682 31.49 -38.56 1.50
N PRO A 683 32.01 -38.99 2.67
CA PRO A 683 33.43 -38.87 2.99
C PRO A 683 34.34 -39.64 2.03
N VAL A 684 33.95 -40.84 1.61
CA VAL A 684 34.74 -41.67 0.70
C VAL A 684 34.72 -41.08 -0.70
N THR A 685 33.53 -40.74 -1.20
CA THR A 685 33.33 -40.10 -2.52
C THR A 685 34.04 -38.74 -2.62
N ALA A 686 34.03 -37.94 -1.55
CA ALA A 686 34.75 -36.67 -1.49
C ALA A 686 36.27 -36.87 -1.64
N ARG A 687 36.85 -37.88 -0.98
CA ARG A 687 38.30 -38.15 -1.05
C ARG A 687 38.73 -38.76 -2.37
N THR A 688 37.96 -39.70 -2.92
CA THR A 688 38.39 -40.49 -4.09
C THR A 688 38.05 -39.83 -5.42
N LEU A 689 36.90 -39.17 -5.53
CA LEU A 689 36.42 -38.64 -6.81
C LEU A 689 36.52 -37.12 -6.90
N ILE A 690 36.19 -36.39 -5.83
CA ILE A 690 36.07 -34.92 -5.89
C ILE A 690 37.37 -34.22 -5.54
N MET A 691 38.09 -34.67 -4.50
CA MET A 691 39.34 -34.06 -4.06
C MET A 691 40.46 -34.03 -5.12
N PRO A 692 40.68 -35.07 -5.96
CA PRO A 692 41.70 -35.00 -7.01
C PRO A 692 41.46 -33.86 -8.01
N TRP A 693 40.19 -33.63 -8.37
CA TRP A 693 39.77 -32.53 -9.24
C TRP A 693 39.83 -31.18 -8.51
N TRP A 694 39.35 -31.13 -7.26
CA TRP A 694 39.35 -29.92 -6.44
C TRP A 694 40.76 -29.36 -6.20
N ARG A 695 41.73 -30.24 -5.96
CA ARG A 695 43.15 -29.86 -5.78
C ARG A 695 43.79 -29.37 -7.08
N ARG A 696 43.32 -29.86 -8.23
CA ARG A 696 43.78 -29.43 -9.56
C ARG A 696 43.24 -28.03 -9.90
N PHE A 697 41.97 -27.78 -9.56
CA PHE A 697 41.29 -26.49 -9.76
C PHE A 697 41.77 -25.38 -8.83
N ARG A 698 42.29 -25.70 -7.65
CA ARG A 698 42.88 -24.73 -6.70
C ARG A 698 44.34 -24.38 -6.99
N ARG A 699 45.01 -25.09 -7.90
CA ARG A 699 46.41 -24.84 -8.30
C ARG A 699 46.54 -24.03 -9.59
N THR A 700 45.45 -23.91 -10.35
CA THR A 700 45.24 -22.89 -11.40
C THR A 700 44.60 -21.66 -10.76
#